data_AF-A0A412XWG5-F1
#
_entry.id   AF-A0A412XWG5-F1
#
_cell.length_a   1.000
_cell.length_b   1.000
_cell.length_c   1.000
_cell.angle_alpha   90.00
_cell.angle_beta   90.00
_cell.angle_gamma   90.00
#
_symmetry.space_group_name_H-M   'P 1'
#
loop_
_entity.id
_entity.type
_entity.pdbx_description
1 polymer ?
#
loop_
_entity_poly.entity_id
_entity_poly.type
_entity_poly.pdbx_seq_one_letter_code
_entity_poly.pdbx_strand_id
1 'polypeptide(L)'
;MIGSVGTFTSCKDYDDDIESLDKKSSDLSSQLTALQTALDAAKADAAAAKSTADAAKEAAATAKAEAIQAAIDKVNELMKNAPTAEAVADLASKISAIETGLNKLVGADDVKTAMEQLKIQLDALKGYKALIDANSSEIGKINDAIAAINETLNAADKSIKAVEKSLADISAQIAAINEDLVTILGKELRSIVFYPDLYTDGIESTEYPFALDVYLDSKALSAASTGKYDDGTTPYSILAKQVVSYSPTTAAWEFNPTMTAWYHMNPSSAVIDSKDQLSFVSRDIESITRAAGNESVATPAVQGFDIKTKPGMLGVQYTAIGKKISADKDLVSAMALQVDIKKAEKDTTITSDYAVLYPAKITAEAIAYSQKNIKAVNCVNTDFDQVYETAQDAIENAPTLKVEYNGALELKDYLAIHYNRSNAALGLTDTKTAGEHKVWAYGEEATYNLEYKYSLVEYTVGIANTQVHKYGNVNESTGHFEPRYVDSNGNSIASDGTTGISAVGKKPVVRVEIIDKTTKKVVLGGFVKILIAKTVEPIIANPFDMGKAAYICEWTSKAITWAQMSNQLLELAAVSSKAEFEKQYELDKIYQQITRPDGYTNDYYANIYVKENDEFVRMDGLAKFNKDNYYYGYIEEYGNIQGVANDEIHWNLTLAQRNRILAANDNHQVTVYLRYKPTADLNEEGGLPSIYVPLTLQVVKPQANIEKKIAEYWYSDNNTDAFNKETSTYQRLNVPYPKDNGNSLNYIVDLDNAFEVNSLLHFNAIKFDLTNNTNDLFKGNWANENGDYIQYIYYFDEPIVPAAARELTINGAKFKLQSRSNGGTQNVLVVNGVDVATISQNYLPLVQSNGELTYSNNTTSKLFLNAISHDKKYKNSESNYAKVGIKAFNDCDIVLGNWKMNARFLRPIDADPVAGKQFTDAEANGSVVKIADLLSFRDWRDVYFVTSDYKNVWLFAYYGVQGVDVKISEITTDMNGHDISKDKLSGVTTQVNFSQVGSKTFNLSAYNAASSGTVATYNAIVAALGQIKYENNGNNVKEFNVRIPIDVTYDWGTIRSYVDCKVINTMGN
;
A
#
# COMPACT_ATOMS: atom_id res chain seq x y z
N MET A 1 -47.56 -16.01 78.23
CA MET A 1 -48.06 -16.87 77.13
C MET A 1 -48.88 -16.00 76.20
N ILE A 2 -48.44 -15.84 74.95
CA ILE A 2 -49.15 -15.59 73.68
C ILE A 2 -48.01 -15.55 72.64
N GLY A 3 -48.08 -16.42 71.62
CA GLY A 3 -46.95 -16.78 70.75
C GLY A 3 -46.63 -15.77 69.65
N SER A 4 -45.33 -15.63 69.35
CA SER A 4 -44.78 -14.93 68.19
C SER A 4 -44.41 -15.98 67.15
N VAL A 5 -45.15 -16.03 66.04
CA VAL A 5 -44.94 -16.94 64.92
C VAL A 5 -43.71 -16.46 64.13
N GLY A 6 -42.62 -17.21 64.19
CA GLY A 6 -41.52 -17.04 63.24
C GLY A 6 -41.97 -17.57 61.89
N THR A 7 -42.05 -16.70 60.89
CA THR A 7 -42.12 -17.11 59.47
C THR A 7 -40.76 -17.69 59.10
N PHE A 8 -40.58 -18.98 59.38
CA PHE A 8 -39.60 -19.77 58.65
C PHE A 8 -40.05 -19.78 57.18
N THR A 9 -39.19 -19.33 56.28
CA THR A 9 -39.31 -19.58 54.85
C THR A 9 -39.45 -21.09 54.69
N SER A 10 -40.69 -21.55 54.47
CA SER A 10 -41.00 -22.97 54.57
C SER A 10 -40.28 -23.70 53.44
N CYS A 11 -39.85 -24.94 53.69
CA CYS A 11 -39.27 -25.83 52.66
C CYS A 11 -40.12 -25.91 51.38
N LYS A 12 -41.40 -25.51 51.46
CA LYS A 12 -42.32 -25.35 50.34
C LYS A 12 -41.80 -24.49 49.19
N ASP A 13 -41.08 -23.39 49.41
CA ASP A 13 -40.59 -22.59 48.26
C ASP A 13 -39.47 -23.32 47.51
N TYR A 14 -38.58 -24.01 48.23
CA TYR A 14 -37.56 -24.86 47.61
C TYR A 14 -38.17 -26.10 46.94
N ASP A 15 -39.18 -26.72 47.57
CA ASP A 15 -39.89 -27.85 47.00
C ASP A 15 -40.71 -27.45 45.76
N ASP A 16 -41.33 -26.26 45.76
CA ASP A 16 -42.08 -25.72 44.62
C ASP A 16 -41.10 -25.38 43.44
N ASP A 17 -39.90 -24.85 43.73
CA ASP A 17 -38.84 -24.59 42.73
C ASP A 17 -38.28 -25.90 42.14
N ILE A 18 -38.08 -26.92 42.99
CA ILE A 18 -37.65 -28.26 42.58
C ILE A 18 -38.74 -28.94 41.76
N GLU A 19 -40.00 -28.88 42.16
CA GLU A 19 -41.14 -29.40 41.38
C GLU A 19 -41.27 -28.69 40.02
N SER A 20 -41.04 -27.37 39.97
CA SER A 20 -41.04 -26.65 38.70
C SER A 20 -39.87 -27.08 37.79
N LEU A 21 -38.69 -27.32 38.36
CA LEU A 21 -37.53 -27.82 37.61
C LEU A 21 -37.72 -29.26 37.14
N ASP A 22 -38.29 -30.12 37.98
CA ASP A 22 -38.60 -31.51 37.65
C ASP A 22 -39.66 -31.59 36.55
N LYS A 23 -40.68 -30.74 36.60
CA LYS A 23 -41.68 -30.64 35.53
C LYS A 23 -41.05 -30.19 34.21
N LYS A 24 -40.19 -29.17 34.24
CA LYS A 24 -39.45 -28.70 33.05
C LYS A 24 -38.48 -29.76 32.51
N SER A 25 -37.80 -30.51 33.39
CA SER A 25 -36.91 -31.62 33.03
C SER A 25 -37.67 -32.78 32.39
N SER A 26 -38.86 -33.09 32.92
CA SER A 26 -39.79 -34.07 32.37
C SER A 26 -40.29 -33.66 30.97
N ASP A 27 -40.69 -32.39 30.80
CA ASP A 27 -41.14 -31.88 29.52
C ASP A 27 -40.02 -31.89 28.46
N LEU A 28 -38.79 -31.49 28.84
CA LEU A 28 -37.61 -31.60 27.97
C LEU A 28 -37.30 -33.05 27.58
N SER A 29 -37.41 -33.99 28.53
CA SER A 29 -37.17 -35.42 28.26
C SER A 29 -38.20 -36.00 27.31
N SER A 30 -39.45 -35.57 27.43
CA SER A 30 -40.54 -35.97 26.52
C SER A 30 -40.29 -35.45 25.09
N GLN A 31 -39.87 -34.19 24.97
CA GLN A 31 -39.51 -33.58 23.69
C GLN A 31 -38.27 -34.24 23.06
N LEU A 32 -37.24 -34.57 23.86
CA LEU A 32 -36.04 -35.27 23.38
C LEU A 32 -36.40 -36.66 22.82
N THR A 33 -37.32 -37.37 23.48
CA THR A 33 -37.80 -38.68 23.02
C THR A 33 -38.57 -38.58 21.71
N ALA A 34 -39.41 -37.55 21.56
CA ALA A 34 -40.11 -37.27 20.31
C ALA A 34 -39.13 -36.94 19.17
N LEU A 35 -38.10 -36.15 19.45
CA LEU A 35 -37.06 -35.78 18.48
C LEU A 35 -36.23 -37.00 18.06
N GLN A 36 -35.86 -37.87 19.00
CA GLN A 36 -35.15 -39.11 18.71
C GLN A 36 -35.99 -40.03 17.81
N THR A 37 -37.29 -40.12 18.07
CA THR A 37 -38.23 -40.91 17.25
C THR A 37 -38.35 -40.34 15.83
N ALA A 38 -38.47 -39.02 15.70
CA ALA A 38 -38.53 -38.35 14.39
C ALA A 38 -37.21 -38.48 13.61
N LEU A 39 -36.07 -38.40 14.30
CA LEU A 39 -34.74 -38.58 13.71
C LEU A 39 -34.54 -40.01 13.20
N ASP A 40 -34.99 -41.00 13.95
CA ASP A 40 -34.87 -42.41 13.54
C ASP A 40 -35.80 -42.74 12.37
N ALA A 41 -37.01 -42.17 12.34
CA ALA A 41 -37.90 -42.25 11.18
C ALA A 41 -37.28 -41.59 9.94
N ALA A 42 -36.73 -40.38 10.09
CA ALA A 42 -36.07 -39.67 8.99
C ALA A 42 -34.83 -40.41 8.46
N LYS A 43 -34.05 -41.05 9.34
CA LYS A 43 -32.92 -41.92 8.94
C LYS A 43 -33.41 -43.15 8.18
N ALA A 44 -34.51 -43.78 8.60
CA ALA A 44 -35.10 -44.92 7.93
C ALA A 44 -35.62 -44.54 6.53
N ASP A 45 -36.31 -43.41 6.42
CA ASP A 45 -36.82 -42.88 5.15
C ASP A 45 -35.68 -42.50 4.19
N ALA A 46 -34.63 -41.86 4.71
CA ALA A 46 -33.44 -41.52 3.92
C ALA A 46 -32.69 -42.78 3.43
N ALA A 47 -32.61 -43.82 4.28
CA ALA A 47 -32.01 -45.09 3.88
C ALA A 47 -32.84 -45.81 2.81
N ALA A 48 -34.17 -45.81 2.93
CA ALA A 48 -35.08 -46.38 1.94
C ALA A 48 -35.03 -45.61 0.60
N ALA A 49 -34.99 -44.28 0.64
CA ALA A 49 -34.84 -43.43 -0.53
C ALA A 49 -33.49 -43.66 -1.23
N LYS A 50 -32.40 -43.76 -0.46
CA LYS A 50 -31.07 -44.07 -0.99
C LYS A 50 -31.02 -45.45 -1.64
N SER A 51 -31.58 -46.47 -1.00
CA SER A 51 -31.64 -47.83 -1.55
C SER A 51 -32.44 -47.88 -2.86
N THR A 52 -33.53 -47.12 -2.95
CA THR A 52 -34.36 -47.05 -4.16
C THR A 52 -33.66 -46.29 -5.28
N ALA A 53 -32.97 -45.19 -4.95
CA ALA A 53 -32.20 -44.41 -5.92
C ALA A 53 -30.98 -45.20 -6.45
N ASP A 54 -30.28 -45.93 -5.59
CA ASP A 54 -29.18 -46.80 -5.98
C ASP A 54 -29.68 -47.93 -6.91
N ALA A 55 -30.81 -48.56 -6.59
CA ALA A 55 -31.44 -49.57 -7.45
C ALA A 55 -31.89 -49.00 -8.80
N ALA A 56 -32.45 -47.79 -8.83
CA ALA A 56 -32.83 -47.12 -10.07
C ALA A 56 -31.61 -46.75 -10.93
N LYS A 57 -30.50 -46.35 -10.30
CA LYS A 57 -29.25 -46.03 -10.99
C LYS A 57 -28.60 -47.28 -11.58
N GLU A 58 -28.65 -48.40 -10.86
CA GLU A 58 -28.16 -49.70 -11.34
C GLU A 58 -29.04 -50.27 -12.45
N ALA A 59 -30.36 -50.15 -12.34
CA ALA A 59 -31.30 -50.52 -13.40
C ALA A 59 -31.11 -49.66 -14.66
N ALA A 60 -30.92 -48.35 -14.51
CA ALA A 60 -30.66 -47.44 -15.63
C ALA A 60 -29.28 -47.67 -16.27
N ALA A 61 -28.25 -48.00 -15.49
CA ALA A 61 -26.94 -48.37 -16.01
C ALA A 61 -27.00 -49.69 -16.79
N THR A 62 -27.73 -50.69 -16.27
CA THR A 62 -27.98 -51.97 -16.94
C THR A 62 -28.77 -51.77 -18.24
N ALA A 63 -29.89 -51.06 -18.20
CA ALA A 63 -30.71 -50.78 -19.38
C ALA A 63 -29.95 -49.96 -20.44
N LYS A 64 -29.10 -49.01 -20.01
CA LYS A 64 -28.24 -48.25 -20.93
C LYS A 64 -27.13 -49.11 -21.53
N ALA A 65 -26.52 -49.99 -20.75
CA ALA A 65 -25.52 -50.93 -21.25
C ALA A 65 -26.13 -51.93 -22.23
N GLU A 66 -27.32 -52.45 -21.94
CA GLU A 66 -28.07 -53.34 -22.83
C GLU A 66 -28.51 -52.63 -24.12
N ALA A 67 -28.97 -51.37 -24.04
CA ALA A 67 -29.33 -50.58 -25.20
C ALA A 67 -28.11 -50.21 -26.07
N ILE A 68 -26.97 -49.89 -25.45
CA ILE A 68 -25.71 -49.65 -26.17
C ILE A 68 -25.22 -50.95 -26.81
N GLN A 69 -25.28 -52.08 -26.11
CA GLN A 69 -24.85 -53.37 -26.65
C GLN A 69 -25.77 -53.82 -27.79
N ALA A 70 -27.09 -53.66 -27.66
CA ALA A 70 -28.04 -53.92 -28.73
C ALA A 70 -27.81 -53.00 -29.95
N ALA A 71 -27.48 -51.72 -29.72
CA ALA A 71 -27.12 -50.79 -30.79
C ALA A 71 -25.79 -51.15 -31.46
N ILE A 72 -24.78 -51.57 -30.70
CA ILE A 72 -23.50 -52.07 -31.23
C ILE A 72 -23.72 -53.33 -32.05
N ASP A 73 -24.50 -54.29 -31.54
CA ASP A 73 -24.81 -55.54 -32.25
C ASP A 73 -25.60 -55.24 -33.53
N LYS A 74 -26.51 -54.26 -33.50
CA LYS A 74 -27.26 -53.82 -34.68
C LYS A 74 -26.42 -53.02 -35.67
N VAL A 75 -25.47 -52.19 -35.22
CA VAL A 75 -24.49 -51.51 -36.08
C VAL A 75 -23.58 -52.54 -36.74
N ASN A 76 -23.14 -53.56 -35.99
CA ASN A 76 -22.36 -54.67 -36.53
C ASN A 76 -23.17 -55.52 -37.54
N GLU A 77 -24.49 -55.67 -37.33
CA GLU A 77 -25.40 -56.34 -38.27
C GLU A 77 -25.73 -55.48 -39.49
N LEU A 78 -25.86 -54.15 -39.34
CA LEU A 78 -25.99 -53.18 -40.42
C LEU A 78 -24.70 -53.08 -41.24
N MET A 79 -23.53 -53.20 -40.60
CA MET A 79 -22.24 -53.27 -41.28
C MET A 79 -22.06 -54.56 -42.09
N LYS A 80 -22.73 -55.66 -41.72
CA LYS A 80 -22.76 -56.89 -42.53
C LYS A 80 -23.51 -56.73 -43.85
N ASN A 81 -24.45 -55.79 -43.93
CA ASN A 81 -25.26 -55.51 -45.14
C ASN A 81 -25.07 -54.07 -45.67
N ALA A 82 -24.10 -53.32 -45.13
CA ALA A 82 -23.74 -52.00 -45.65
C ALA A 82 -23.24 -52.23 -47.08
N PRO A 83 -23.76 -51.48 -48.08
CA PRO A 83 -23.35 -51.69 -49.45
C PRO A 83 -21.84 -51.49 -49.50
N THR A 84 -21.12 -52.54 -49.89
CA THR A 84 -19.68 -52.48 -50.07
C THR A 84 -19.34 -51.31 -51.00
N ALA A 85 -18.11 -50.79 -50.95
CA ALA A 85 -17.68 -49.74 -51.87
C ALA A 85 -18.00 -50.10 -53.34
N GLU A 86 -18.05 -51.40 -53.66
CA GLU A 86 -18.53 -51.96 -54.93
C GLU A 86 -20.04 -51.81 -55.14
N ALA A 87 -20.91 -52.04 -54.14
CA ALA A 87 -22.35 -51.84 -54.26
C ALA A 87 -22.73 -50.34 -54.35
N VAL A 88 -21.98 -49.46 -53.68
CA VAL A 88 -22.12 -47.99 -53.84
C VAL A 88 -21.61 -47.54 -55.21
N ALA A 89 -20.49 -48.10 -55.69
CA ALA A 89 -19.99 -47.86 -57.04
C ALA A 89 -20.90 -48.45 -58.13
N ASP A 90 -21.59 -49.55 -57.87
CA ASP A 90 -22.58 -50.17 -58.77
C ASP A 90 -23.87 -49.35 -58.81
N LEU A 91 -24.30 -48.77 -57.68
CA LEU A 91 -25.39 -47.78 -57.63
C LEU A 91 -25.01 -46.48 -58.35
N ALA A 92 -23.79 -45.97 -58.16
CA ALA A 92 -23.29 -44.81 -58.90
C ALA A 92 -23.16 -45.08 -60.41
N SER A 93 -22.75 -46.29 -60.80
CA SER A 93 -22.70 -46.73 -62.20
C SER A 93 -24.10 -46.90 -62.80
N LYS A 94 -25.07 -47.40 -62.04
CA LYS A 94 -26.49 -47.48 -62.45
C LYS A 94 -27.12 -46.09 -62.59
N ILE A 95 -26.80 -45.14 -61.70
CA ILE A 95 -27.20 -43.72 -61.82
C ILE A 95 -26.57 -43.08 -63.07
N SER A 96 -25.29 -43.33 -63.34
CA SER A 96 -24.61 -42.83 -64.55
C SER A 96 -25.18 -43.45 -65.84
N ALA A 97 -25.59 -44.72 -65.80
CA ALA A 97 -26.26 -45.40 -66.91
C ALA A 97 -27.69 -44.86 -67.15
N ILE A 98 -28.40 -44.45 -66.08
CA ILE A 98 -29.68 -43.74 -66.16
C ILE A 98 -29.50 -42.38 -66.85
N GLU A 99 -28.50 -41.59 -66.45
CA GLU A 99 -28.21 -40.27 -67.05
C GLU A 99 -27.81 -40.40 -68.54
N THR A 100 -27.04 -41.42 -68.88
CA THR A 100 -26.62 -41.69 -70.27
C THR A 100 -27.78 -42.18 -71.15
N GLY A 101 -28.70 -42.96 -70.58
CA GLY A 101 -29.90 -43.44 -71.27
C GLY A 101 -30.93 -42.34 -71.53
N LEU A 102 -31.13 -41.43 -70.57
CA LEU A 102 -32.01 -40.28 -70.73
C LEU A 102 -31.57 -39.35 -71.89
N ASN A 103 -30.26 -39.19 -72.09
CA ASN A 103 -29.70 -38.36 -73.16
C ASN A 103 -29.88 -38.93 -74.59
N LYS A 104 -30.31 -40.19 -74.75
CA LYS A 104 -30.49 -40.86 -76.06
C LYS A 104 -31.94 -40.96 -76.54
N LEU A 105 -32.91 -40.48 -75.77
CA LEU A 105 -34.33 -40.55 -76.12
C LEU A 105 -34.71 -39.45 -77.14
N VAL A 106 -34.49 -39.74 -78.43
CA VAL A 106 -35.10 -39.02 -79.56
C VAL A 106 -35.95 -40.02 -80.36
N GLY A 107 -37.27 -39.99 -80.17
CA GLY A 107 -38.22 -40.76 -80.99
C GLY A 107 -39.09 -41.76 -80.22
N ALA A 108 -40.34 -41.91 -80.66
CA ALA A 108 -41.49 -42.40 -79.89
C ALA A 108 -41.64 -43.94 -79.70
N ASP A 109 -40.58 -44.75 -79.82
CA ASP A 109 -40.65 -46.22 -79.69
C ASP A 109 -40.03 -46.81 -78.39
N ASP A 110 -39.68 -45.99 -77.40
CA ASP A 110 -38.87 -46.39 -76.23
C ASP A 110 -39.62 -46.49 -74.88
N VAL A 111 -40.94 -46.66 -74.89
CA VAL A 111 -41.77 -46.74 -73.66
C VAL A 111 -41.32 -47.90 -72.75
N LYS A 112 -40.87 -49.03 -73.33
CA LYS A 112 -40.38 -50.18 -72.55
C LYS A 112 -39.12 -49.84 -71.75
N THR A 113 -38.17 -49.16 -72.37
CA THR A 113 -36.90 -48.72 -71.74
C THR A 113 -37.15 -47.70 -70.63
N ALA A 114 -38.06 -46.74 -70.84
CA ALA A 114 -38.48 -45.80 -69.80
C ALA A 114 -39.18 -46.50 -68.62
N MET A 115 -39.99 -47.53 -68.89
CA MET A 115 -40.69 -48.33 -67.87
C MET A 115 -39.74 -49.21 -67.04
N GLU A 116 -38.65 -49.70 -67.66
CA GLU A 116 -37.56 -50.39 -66.97
C GLU A 116 -36.80 -49.43 -66.03
N GLN A 117 -36.51 -48.21 -66.46
CA GLN A 117 -35.84 -47.19 -65.63
C GLN A 117 -36.72 -46.69 -64.48
N LEU A 118 -38.02 -46.49 -64.72
CA LEU A 118 -39.00 -46.16 -63.67
C LEU A 118 -39.13 -47.27 -62.62
N LYS A 119 -38.99 -48.55 -63.00
CA LYS A 119 -38.94 -49.67 -62.05
C LYS A 119 -37.71 -49.63 -61.16
N ILE A 120 -36.55 -49.30 -61.73
CA ILE A 120 -35.30 -49.14 -60.96
C ILE A 120 -35.42 -47.98 -59.97
N GLN A 121 -36.00 -46.85 -60.40
CA GLN A 121 -36.27 -45.72 -59.50
C GLN A 121 -37.27 -46.09 -58.40
N LEU A 122 -38.32 -46.85 -58.72
CA LEU A 122 -39.31 -47.31 -57.75
C LEU A 122 -38.70 -48.24 -56.69
N ASP A 123 -37.79 -49.14 -57.08
CA ASP A 123 -37.14 -50.04 -56.13
C ASP A 123 -36.10 -49.32 -55.26
N ALA A 124 -35.39 -48.32 -55.80
CA ALA A 124 -34.56 -47.42 -55.01
C ALA A 124 -35.39 -46.62 -53.99
N LEU A 125 -36.54 -46.07 -54.40
CA LEU A 125 -37.47 -45.37 -53.52
C LEU A 125 -38.06 -46.27 -52.43
N LYS A 126 -38.36 -47.54 -52.73
CA LYS A 126 -38.77 -48.53 -51.71
C LYS A 126 -37.64 -48.83 -50.72
N GLY A 127 -36.39 -48.91 -51.20
CA GLY A 127 -35.21 -49.06 -50.34
C GLY A 127 -35.05 -47.88 -49.39
N TYR A 128 -35.21 -46.66 -49.88
CA TYR A 128 -35.21 -45.46 -49.03
C TYR A 128 -36.37 -45.43 -48.05
N LYS A 129 -37.58 -45.81 -48.47
CA LYS A 129 -38.74 -45.88 -47.57
C LYS A 129 -38.53 -46.91 -46.46
N ALA A 130 -37.94 -48.07 -46.75
CA ALA A 130 -37.63 -49.07 -45.73
C ALA A 130 -36.61 -48.54 -44.69
N LEU A 131 -35.61 -47.76 -45.13
CA LEU A 131 -34.66 -47.12 -44.22
C LEU A 131 -35.32 -46.03 -43.36
N ILE A 132 -36.23 -45.25 -43.94
CA ILE A 132 -36.99 -44.22 -43.20
C ILE A 132 -37.92 -44.87 -42.18
N ASP A 133 -38.64 -45.93 -42.56
CA ASP A 133 -39.56 -46.64 -41.66
C ASP A 133 -38.80 -47.33 -40.52
N ALA A 134 -37.61 -47.90 -40.80
CA ALA A 134 -36.72 -48.45 -39.77
C ALA A 134 -36.23 -47.37 -38.79
N ASN A 135 -35.78 -46.22 -39.29
CA ASN A 135 -35.35 -45.10 -38.44
C ASN A 135 -36.52 -44.54 -37.60
N SER A 136 -37.72 -44.46 -38.18
CA SER A 136 -38.92 -44.02 -37.45
C SER A 136 -39.27 -44.97 -36.30
N SER A 137 -39.07 -46.29 -36.48
CA SER A 137 -39.28 -47.27 -35.42
C SER A 137 -38.25 -47.15 -34.30
N GLU A 138 -36.99 -46.84 -34.62
CA GLU A 138 -35.93 -46.65 -33.61
C GLU A 138 -36.10 -45.34 -32.83
N ILE A 139 -36.55 -44.27 -33.50
CA ILE A 139 -36.93 -43.02 -32.81
C ILE A 139 -38.08 -43.27 -31.82
N GLY A 140 -39.05 -44.12 -32.18
CA GLY A 140 -40.12 -44.53 -31.27
C GLY A 140 -39.60 -45.15 -29.97
N LYS A 141 -38.66 -46.09 -30.06
CA LYS A 141 -38.07 -46.75 -28.88
C LYS A 141 -37.27 -45.79 -28.00
N ILE A 142 -36.57 -44.82 -28.61
CA ILE A 142 -35.84 -43.78 -27.86
C ILE A 142 -36.83 -42.90 -27.10
N ASN A 143 -37.95 -42.53 -27.70
CA ASN A 143 -38.98 -41.73 -27.04
C ASN A 143 -39.61 -42.48 -25.86
N ASP A 144 -39.86 -43.78 -25.99
CA ASP A 144 -40.37 -44.61 -24.88
C ASP A 144 -39.34 -44.71 -23.73
N ALA A 145 -38.05 -44.83 -24.05
CA ALA A 145 -36.99 -44.82 -23.04
C ALA A 145 -36.87 -43.46 -22.32
N ILE A 146 -37.05 -42.35 -23.04
CA ILE A 146 -37.10 -41.00 -22.45
C ILE A 146 -38.31 -40.86 -21.52
N ALA A 147 -39.47 -41.39 -21.90
CA ALA A 147 -40.67 -41.38 -21.06
C ALA A 147 -40.44 -42.13 -19.73
N ALA A 148 -39.83 -43.32 -19.79
CA ALA A 148 -39.50 -44.10 -18.59
C ALA A 148 -38.48 -43.42 -17.66
N ILE A 149 -37.48 -42.75 -18.22
CA ILE A 149 -36.51 -41.93 -17.45
C ILE A 149 -37.24 -40.77 -16.75
N ASN A 150 -38.16 -40.10 -17.45
CA ASN A 150 -38.92 -38.98 -16.89
C ASN A 150 -39.84 -39.41 -15.75
N GLU A 151 -40.48 -40.58 -15.84
CA GLU A 151 -41.26 -41.13 -14.72
C GLU A 151 -40.39 -41.43 -13.50
N THR A 152 -39.18 -41.95 -13.73
CA THR A 152 -38.21 -42.24 -12.65
C THR A 152 -37.70 -40.96 -11.98
N LEU A 153 -37.43 -39.91 -12.76
CA LEU A 153 -37.04 -38.59 -12.23
C LEU A 153 -38.17 -37.95 -11.42
N ASN A 154 -39.41 -38.06 -11.87
CA ASN A 154 -40.58 -37.55 -11.13
C ASN A 154 -40.81 -38.28 -9.81
N ALA A 155 -40.52 -39.59 -9.76
CA ALA A 155 -40.57 -40.36 -8.51
C ALA A 155 -39.47 -39.91 -7.54
N ALA A 156 -38.25 -39.65 -8.03
CA ALA A 156 -37.17 -39.11 -7.22
C ALA A 156 -37.47 -37.70 -6.68
N ASP A 157 -38.06 -36.82 -7.50
CA ASP A 157 -38.47 -35.47 -7.11
C ASP A 157 -39.49 -35.48 -5.95
N LYS A 158 -40.46 -36.40 -5.98
CA LYS A 158 -41.40 -36.57 -4.86
C LYS A 158 -40.71 -36.97 -3.56
N SER A 159 -39.73 -37.86 -3.64
CA SER A 159 -38.96 -38.30 -2.46
C SER A 159 -38.07 -37.19 -1.90
N ILE A 160 -37.46 -36.37 -2.76
CA ILE A 160 -36.68 -35.19 -2.34
C ILE A 160 -37.58 -34.21 -1.60
N LYS A 161 -38.76 -33.90 -2.15
CA LYS A 161 -39.74 -33.00 -1.51
C LYS A 161 -40.23 -33.51 -0.15
N ALA A 162 -40.34 -34.83 0.02
CA ALA A 162 -40.68 -35.43 1.30
C ALA A 162 -39.57 -35.22 2.34
N VAL A 163 -38.29 -35.38 1.94
CA VAL A 163 -37.13 -35.13 2.80
C VAL A 163 -37.00 -33.64 3.15
N GLU A 164 -37.21 -32.74 2.19
CA GLU A 164 -37.20 -31.29 2.41
C GLU A 164 -38.25 -30.86 3.43
N LYS A 165 -39.46 -31.44 3.36
CA LYS A 165 -40.51 -31.18 4.34
C LYS A 165 -40.13 -31.68 5.74
N SER A 166 -39.61 -32.90 5.86
CA SER A 166 -39.15 -33.42 7.14
C SER A 166 -38.01 -32.60 7.74
N LEU A 167 -37.11 -32.06 6.91
CA LEU A 167 -36.04 -31.16 7.36
C LEU A 167 -36.60 -29.83 7.88
N ALA A 168 -37.61 -29.27 7.21
CA ALA A 168 -38.28 -28.05 7.64
C ALA A 168 -39.00 -28.25 8.99
N ASP A 169 -39.70 -29.37 9.17
CA ASP A 169 -40.40 -29.70 10.40
C ASP A 169 -39.43 -29.91 11.58
N ILE A 170 -38.28 -30.55 11.34
CA ILE A 170 -37.19 -30.67 12.34
C ILE A 170 -36.62 -29.30 12.69
N SER A 171 -36.40 -28.44 11.69
CA SER A 171 -35.83 -27.11 11.91
C SER A 171 -36.76 -26.22 12.75
N ALA A 172 -38.08 -26.30 12.54
CA ALA A 172 -39.07 -25.57 13.34
C ALA A 172 -39.09 -26.03 14.81
N GLN A 173 -38.97 -27.34 15.06
CA GLN A 173 -38.91 -27.87 16.43
C GLN A 173 -37.61 -27.47 17.16
N ILE A 174 -36.47 -27.46 16.45
CA ILE A 174 -35.20 -26.97 17.01
C ILE A 174 -35.30 -25.48 17.40
N ALA A 175 -35.95 -24.66 16.57
CA ALA A 175 -36.12 -23.24 16.84
C ALA A 175 -36.95 -23.00 18.12
N ALA A 176 -38.06 -23.71 18.29
CA ALA A 176 -38.92 -23.59 19.46
C ALA A 176 -38.21 -24.02 20.75
N ILE A 177 -37.49 -25.16 20.73
CA ILE A 177 -36.72 -25.65 21.88
C ILE A 177 -35.62 -24.65 22.24
N ASN A 178 -34.95 -24.05 21.25
CA ASN A 178 -33.89 -23.08 21.50
C ASN A 178 -34.44 -21.78 22.13
N GLU A 179 -35.63 -21.33 21.76
CA GLU A 179 -36.28 -20.15 22.34
C GLU A 179 -36.62 -20.33 23.83
N ASP A 180 -37.18 -21.49 24.17
CA ASP A 180 -37.50 -21.84 25.56
C ASP A 180 -36.23 -22.00 26.42
N LEU A 181 -35.18 -22.63 25.85
CA LEU A 181 -33.89 -22.80 26.52
C LEU A 181 -33.19 -21.45 26.76
N VAL A 182 -33.20 -20.54 25.77
CA VAL A 182 -32.65 -19.17 25.89
C VAL A 182 -33.38 -18.37 26.96
N THR A 183 -34.69 -18.54 27.10
CA THR A 183 -35.46 -17.82 28.13
C THR A 183 -35.12 -18.33 29.53
N ILE A 184 -35.07 -19.65 29.73
CA ILE A 184 -34.81 -20.27 31.06
C ILE A 184 -33.36 -20.12 31.52
N LEU A 185 -32.39 -20.26 30.60
CA LEU A 185 -30.96 -20.18 30.91
C LEU A 185 -30.40 -18.76 30.80
N GLY A 186 -31.06 -17.88 30.04
CA GLY A 186 -30.50 -16.58 29.66
C GLY A 186 -31.20 -15.37 30.27
N LYS A 187 -32.54 -15.34 30.37
CA LYS A 187 -33.26 -14.08 30.63
C LYS A 187 -33.71 -13.88 32.09
N GLU A 188 -33.81 -14.96 32.88
CA GLU A 188 -34.27 -14.88 34.27
C GLU A 188 -33.11 -14.64 35.25
N LEU A 189 -33.11 -13.50 35.96
CA LEU A 189 -32.10 -13.17 36.99
C LEU A 189 -32.24 -14.11 38.20
N ARG A 190 -31.11 -14.65 38.67
CA ARG A 190 -31.03 -15.60 39.79
C ARG A 190 -30.20 -15.09 40.95
N SER A 191 -29.14 -14.34 40.68
CA SER A 191 -28.33 -13.70 41.71
C SER A 191 -27.67 -12.42 41.18
N ILE A 192 -27.34 -11.53 42.11
CA ILE A 192 -26.51 -10.35 41.86
C ILE A 192 -25.38 -10.29 42.89
N VAL A 193 -24.21 -9.82 42.46
CA VAL A 193 -23.03 -9.65 43.33
C VAL A 193 -22.43 -8.28 43.09
N PHE A 194 -22.18 -7.51 44.13
CA PHE A 194 -21.59 -6.19 44.09
C PHE A 194 -20.18 -6.24 43.51
N TYR A 195 -19.86 -5.25 42.68
CA TYR A 195 -18.56 -5.07 42.08
C TYR A 195 -17.83 -3.91 42.77
N PRO A 196 -16.91 -4.17 43.71
CA PRO A 196 -16.25 -3.14 44.50
C PRO A 196 -15.24 -2.32 43.69
N ASP A 197 -15.15 -1.03 44.00
CA ASP A 197 -14.11 -0.13 43.48
C ASP A 197 -12.85 -0.17 44.37
N LEU A 198 -13.03 -0.50 45.66
CA LEU A 198 -11.99 -0.65 46.67
C LEU A 198 -12.45 -1.60 47.79
N TYR A 199 -11.54 -1.91 48.72
CA TYR A 199 -11.86 -2.63 49.95
C TYR A 199 -11.55 -1.75 51.15
N THR A 200 -12.47 -1.65 52.10
CA THR A 200 -12.28 -0.96 53.38
C THR A 200 -12.26 -2.01 54.48
N ASP A 201 -11.12 -2.16 55.18
CA ASP A 201 -10.91 -3.17 56.23
C ASP A 201 -11.28 -4.62 55.82
N GLY A 202 -11.09 -4.93 54.53
CA GLY A 202 -11.39 -6.24 53.95
C GLY A 202 -12.84 -6.44 53.50
N ILE A 203 -13.69 -5.41 53.60
CA ILE A 203 -15.07 -5.42 53.12
C ILE A 203 -15.13 -4.72 51.75
N GLU A 204 -15.92 -5.25 50.82
CA GLU A 204 -16.20 -4.66 49.51
C GLU A 204 -16.79 -3.25 49.66
N SER A 205 -16.24 -2.27 48.93
CA SER A 205 -16.62 -0.86 49.09
C SER A 205 -16.71 -0.10 47.76
N THR A 206 -17.49 0.97 47.75
CA THR A 206 -17.44 2.04 46.73
C THR A 206 -17.30 3.39 47.41
N GLU A 207 -16.61 4.31 46.75
CA GLU A 207 -16.31 5.63 47.30
C GLU A 207 -17.35 6.66 46.83
N TYR A 208 -17.86 7.47 47.75
CA TYR A 208 -18.86 8.50 47.48
C TYR A 208 -18.28 9.92 47.66
N PRO A 209 -17.93 10.62 46.56
CA PRO A 209 -17.31 11.93 46.60
C PRO A 209 -18.35 13.06 46.68
N PHE A 210 -18.73 13.46 47.90
CA PHE A 210 -19.64 14.59 48.11
C PHE A 210 -18.86 15.90 48.28
N ALA A 211 -19.41 16.99 47.77
CA ALA A 211 -18.80 18.31 47.92
C ALA A 211 -19.37 19.02 49.15
N LEU A 212 -18.50 19.49 50.02
CA LEU A 212 -18.87 20.13 51.28
C LEU A 212 -17.90 21.26 51.59
N ASP A 213 -18.41 22.49 51.59
CA ASP A 213 -17.65 23.65 52.01
C ASP A 213 -18.57 24.79 52.51
N VAL A 214 -18.01 25.98 52.68
CA VAL A 214 -18.75 27.21 52.99
C VAL A 214 -18.92 28.09 51.76
N TYR A 215 -20.01 28.85 51.69
CA TYR A 215 -20.17 29.86 50.63
C TYR A 215 -19.19 31.01 50.86
N LEU A 216 -18.84 31.70 49.77
CA LEU A 216 -18.09 32.95 49.81
C LEU A 216 -19.04 34.14 49.83
N ASP A 217 -18.72 35.15 50.65
CA ASP A 217 -19.36 36.46 50.58
C ASP A 217 -18.63 37.30 49.54
N SER A 218 -19.36 37.81 48.55
CA SER A 218 -18.86 38.74 47.55
C SER A 218 -19.13 40.17 48.01
N LYS A 219 -18.20 40.75 48.78
CA LYS A 219 -18.37 42.12 49.30
C LYS A 219 -17.80 43.14 48.34
N ALA A 220 -18.65 44.04 47.86
CA ALA A 220 -18.21 45.29 47.26
C ALA A 220 -17.57 46.18 48.33
N LEU A 221 -16.32 46.61 48.11
CA LEU A 221 -15.61 47.48 49.03
C LEU A 221 -16.12 48.93 48.94
N SER A 222 -15.99 49.67 50.03
CA SER A 222 -16.48 51.06 50.10
C SER A 222 -15.54 52.08 49.48
N ALA A 223 -14.32 51.68 49.10
CA ALA A 223 -13.29 52.55 48.54
C ALA A 223 -12.95 52.16 47.10
N ALA A 224 -12.76 53.16 46.24
CA ALA A 224 -12.20 52.96 44.91
C ALA A 224 -10.76 52.45 45.02
N SER A 225 -10.32 51.67 44.04
CA SER A 225 -8.94 51.18 43.95
C SER A 225 -8.21 51.90 42.81
N THR A 226 -6.92 52.17 42.99
CA THR A 226 -6.07 52.83 42.00
C THR A 226 -4.69 52.18 41.99
N GLY A 227 -4.09 52.04 40.82
CA GLY A 227 -2.77 51.45 40.68
C GLY A 227 -2.12 51.82 39.34
N LYS A 228 -1.13 51.01 38.93
CA LYS A 228 -0.47 51.11 37.64
C LYS A 228 -0.96 50.00 36.72
N TYR A 229 -1.12 50.27 35.44
CA TYR A 229 -1.53 49.28 34.46
C TYR A 229 -0.39 48.27 34.24
N ASP A 230 -0.60 47.28 33.37
CA ASP A 230 0.40 46.24 33.08
C ASP A 230 1.68 46.75 32.39
N ASP A 231 1.67 48.00 31.92
CA ASP A 231 2.85 48.73 31.44
C ASP A 231 3.72 49.32 32.59
N GLY A 232 3.29 49.17 33.85
CA GLY A 232 3.95 49.69 35.05
C GLY A 232 3.90 51.22 35.23
N THR A 233 3.28 51.97 34.32
CA THR A 233 3.36 53.45 34.29
C THR A 233 2.00 54.14 34.22
N THR A 234 1.04 53.62 33.46
CA THR A 234 -0.27 54.24 33.23
C THR A 234 -1.19 54.07 34.45
N PRO A 235 -1.82 55.13 34.98
CA PRO A 235 -2.72 54.99 36.13
C PRO A 235 -4.06 54.34 35.73
N TYR A 236 -4.61 53.50 36.60
CA TYR A 236 -6.00 53.01 36.51
C TYR A 236 -6.81 53.37 37.77
N SER A 237 -8.14 53.34 37.65
CA SER A 237 -9.05 53.41 38.80
C SER A 237 -10.25 52.47 38.63
N ILE A 238 -10.56 51.68 39.66
CA ILE A 238 -11.74 50.82 39.76
C ILE A 238 -12.75 51.54 40.66
N LEU A 239 -14.01 51.62 40.22
CA LEU A 239 -15.08 52.22 41.03
C LEU A 239 -15.28 51.43 42.34
N ALA A 240 -15.57 52.12 43.45
CA ALA A 240 -15.66 51.50 44.77
C ALA A 240 -16.56 50.23 44.78
N LYS A 241 -17.75 50.31 44.18
CA LYS A 241 -18.72 49.20 44.14
C LYS A 241 -18.29 48.00 43.27
N GLN A 242 -17.21 48.14 42.50
CA GLN A 242 -16.69 47.16 41.54
C GLN A 242 -15.44 46.46 42.07
N VAL A 243 -14.89 46.94 43.18
CA VAL A 243 -13.84 46.25 43.91
C VAL A 243 -14.50 45.18 44.78
N VAL A 244 -14.42 43.92 44.36
CA VAL A 244 -15.02 42.79 45.06
C VAL A 244 -13.93 41.96 45.73
N SER A 245 -14.11 41.68 47.02
CA SER A 245 -13.31 40.69 47.76
C SER A 245 -14.16 39.48 48.08
N TYR A 246 -13.60 38.29 47.91
CA TYR A 246 -14.22 37.03 48.31
C TYR A 246 -13.71 36.61 49.70
N SER A 247 -14.61 36.22 50.60
CA SER A 247 -14.22 35.72 51.92
C SER A 247 -15.17 34.62 52.40
N PRO A 248 -14.67 33.58 53.09
CA PRO A 248 -15.51 32.50 53.60
C PRO A 248 -16.63 32.99 54.54
N THR A 249 -17.83 32.42 54.40
CA THR A 249 -18.98 32.66 55.30
C THR A 249 -19.11 31.56 56.37
N THR A 250 -20.07 31.72 57.28
CA THR A 250 -20.49 30.66 58.21
C THR A 250 -21.54 29.71 57.63
N ALA A 251 -22.06 29.98 56.42
CA ALA A 251 -23.09 29.16 55.79
C ALA A 251 -22.44 28.04 54.97
N ALA A 252 -22.63 26.79 55.40
CA ALA A 252 -22.16 25.61 54.68
C ALA A 252 -23.12 25.20 53.55
N TRP A 253 -22.56 24.59 52.51
CA TRP A 253 -23.27 23.94 51.42
C TRP A 253 -22.79 22.51 51.27
N GLU A 254 -23.69 21.64 50.82
CA GLU A 254 -23.42 20.23 50.59
C GLU A 254 -24.07 19.83 49.25
N PHE A 255 -23.28 19.25 48.36
CA PHE A 255 -23.77 18.67 47.12
C PHE A 255 -23.43 17.19 47.03
N ASN A 256 -24.48 16.41 46.77
CA ASN A 256 -24.47 14.96 46.77
C ASN A 256 -24.67 14.48 45.32
N PRO A 257 -23.60 14.06 44.62
CA PRO A 257 -23.69 13.71 43.22
C PRO A 257 -24.35 12.34 43.00
N THR A 258 -24.94 12.12 41.84
CA THR A 258 -25.44 10.78 41.46
C THR A 258 -24.27 9.90 41.02
N MET A 259 -23.99 8.85 41.79
CA MET A 259 -22.94 7.86 41.53
C MET A 259 -23.54 6.58 40.92
N THR A 260 -22.72 5.66 40.40
CA THR A 260 -23.18 4.37 39.88
C THR A 260 -22.48 3.23 40.60
N ALA A 261 -23.25 2.34 41.23
CA ALA A 261 -22.78 1.09 41.81
C ALA A 261 -22.99 -0.04 40.81
N TRP A 262 -21.97 -0.87 40.58
CA TRP A 262 -22.03 -1.96 39.60
C TRP A 262 -22.24 -3.31 40.28
N TYR A 263 -23.00 -4.19 39.62
CA TYR A 263 -23.31 -5.54 40.10
C TYR A 263 -23.16 -6.54 38.96
N HIS A 264 -22.51 -7.67 39.20
CA HIS A 264 -22.54 -8.81 38.29
C HIS A 264 -23.91 -9.47 38.33
N MET A 265 -24.51 -9.69 37.16
CA MET A 265 -25.77 -10.41 37.02
C MET A 265 -25.50 -11.88 36.70
N ASN A 266 -26.30 -12.78 37.28
CA ASN A 266 -26.28 -14.19 36.93
C ASN A 266 -27.70 -14.68 36.59
N PRO A 267 -27.94 -15.20 35.36
CA PRO A 267 -27.02 -15.15 34.21
C PRO A 267 -26.77 -13.71 33.76
N SER A 268 -25.65 -13.46 33.09
CA SER A 268 -25.26 -12.12 32.60
C SER A 268 -26.23 -11.53 31.56
N SER A 269 -27.05 -12.37 30.95
CA SER A 269 -28.08 -11.99 29.97
C SER A 269 -29.45 -11.72 30.59
N ALA A 270 -29.54 -11.71 31.93
CA ALA A 270 -30.79 -11.47 32.63
C ALA A 270 -31.37 -10.07 32.32
N VAL A 271 -32.70 -9.97 32.31
CA VAL A 271 -33.42 -8.75 31.94
C VAL A 271 -33.96 -8.04 33.18
N ILE A 272 -33.75 -6.72 33.25
CA ILE A 272 -34.38 -5.81 34.22
C ILE A 272 -35.26 -4.84 33.42
N ASP A 273 -36.56 -4.85 33.70
CA ASP A 273 -37.57 -4.16 32.88
C ASP A 273 -37.86 -2.73 33.36
N SER A 274 -37.72 -2.47 34.67
CA SER A 274 -38.00 -1.15 35.25
C SER A 274 -37.11 -0.83 36.44
N LYS A 275 -36.82 0.47 36.61
CA LYS A 275 -36.12 0.98 37.80
C LYS A 275 -36.91 0.78 39.09
N ASP A 276 -38.24 0.66 39.01
CA ASP A 276 -39.12 0.47 40.16
C ASP A 276 -38.95 -0.92 40.80
N GLN A 277 -38.24 -1.82 40.11
CA GLN A 277 -37.81 -3.11 40.63
C GLN A 277 -36.58 -2.99 41.53
N LEU A 278 -35.92 -1.83 41.60
CA LEU A 278 -34.62 -1.65 42.27
C LEU A 278 -34.77 -0.78 43.53
N SER A 279 -34.21 -1.22 44.64
CA SER A 279 -34.13 -0.41 45.87
C SER A 279 -32.86 -0.72 46.66
N PHE A 280 -32.38 0.24 47.45
CA PHE A 280 -31.27 0.01 48.37
C PHE A 280 -31.77 -0.18 49.79
N VAL A 281 -31.20 -1.16 50.48
CA VAL A 281 -31.28 -1.29 51.93
C VAL A 281 -29.94 -0.89 52.53
N SER A 282 -29.94 -0.08 53.59
CA SER A 282 -28.71 0.43 54.20
C SER A 282 -28.76 0.50 55.72
N ARG A 283 -27.65 0.21 56.39
CA ARG A 283 -27.50 0.25 57.85
C ARG A 283 -26.09 0.62 58.25
N ASP A 284 -25.95 1.38 59.33
CA ASP A 284 -24.64 1.63 59.94
C ASP A 284 -24.32 0.44 60.87
N ILE A 285 -23.17 -0.19 60.66
CA ILE A 285 -22.76 -1.40 61.37
C ILE A 285 -21.34 -1.25 61.92
N GLU A 286 -21.10 -1.87 63.06
CA GLU A 286 -19.80 -1.87 63.72
C GLU A 286 -18.77 -2.72 62.96
N SER A 287 -17.55 -2.19 62.81
CA SER A 287 -16.41 -2.84 62.16
C SER A 287 -15.57 -3.66 63.18
N ILE A 288 -16.24 -4.54 63.97
CA ILE A 288 -15.71 -5.55 64.94
C ILE A 288 -15.69 -5.10 66.45
N THR A 289 -16.78 -5.17 67.26
CA THR A 289 -17.23 -6.28 68.15
C THR A 289 -18.61 -6.00 68.83
N ARG A 290 -19.71 -6.57 68.29
CA ARG A 290 -21.09 -6.68 68.85
C ARG A 290 -21.62 -5.52 69.73
N ALA A 291 -22.27 -4.53 69.09
CA ALA A 291 -23.67 -4.14 69.36
C ALA A 291 -24.33 -3.26 68.26
N ALA A 292 -25.56 -3.68 67.90
CA ALA A 292 -26.71 -2.99 67.30
C ALA A 292 -26.53 -2.06 66.07
N GLY A 293 -27.06 -2.55 64.93
CA GLY A 293 -27.37 -1.75 63.77
C GLY A 293 -28.54 -0.80 64.02
N ASN A 294 -28.35 0.42 63.55
CA ASN A 294 -29.40 1.41 63.30
C ASN A 294 -29.56 1.56 61.78
N GLU A 295 -30.75 1.95 61.31
CA GLU A 295 -30.93 2.34 59.91
C GLU A 295 -29.93 3.45 59.56
N SER A 296 -29.21 3.28 58.44
CA SER A 296 -28.20 4.27 58.05
C SER A 296 -28.89 5.57 57.68
N VAL A 297 -28.42 6.67 58.24
CA VAL A 297 -28.94 8.01 57.94
C VAL A 297 -28.39 8.58 56.62
N ALA A 298 -27.51 7.84 55.92
CA ALA A 298 -27.01 8.17 54.59
C ALA A 298 -28.01 7.93 53.45
N THR A 299 -28.99 7.02 53.65
CA THR A 299 -30.16 6.78 52.78
C THR A 299 -29.87 6.80 51.26
N PRO A 300 -29.06 5.87 50.72
CA PRO A 300 -28.84 5.75 49.28
C PRO A 300 -30.17 5.47 48.55
N ALA A 301 -30.45 6.23 47.49
CA ALA A 301 -31.70 6.13 46.74
C ALA A 301 -31.42 5.93 45.25
N VAL A 302 -32.18 5.01 44.62
CA VAL A 302 -32.06 4.70 43.18
C VAL A 302 -32.57 5.89 42.36
N GLN A 303 -31.72 6.39 41.47
CA GLN A 303 -32.04 7.44 40.49
C GLN A 303 -32.33 6.86 39.10
N GLY A 304 -31.72 5.72 38.78
CA GLY A 304 -31.85 5.03 37.50
C GLY A 304 -30.99 3.78 37.45
N PHE A 305 -30.96 3.11 36.30
CA PHE A 305 -30.09 1.97 36.07
C PHE A 305 -29.60 1.92 34.62
N ASP A 306 -28.52 1.19 34.41
CA ASP A 306 -27.86 0.98 33.14
C ASP A 306 -27.39 -0.47 33.04
N ILE A 307 -27.83 -1.16 31.99
CA ILE A 307 -27.47 -2.55 31.67
C ILE A 307 -26.77 -2.64 30.30
N LYS A 308 -26.62 -1.52 29.60
CA LYS A 308 -26.12 -1.44 28.22
C LYS A 308 -24.63 -1.15 28.18
N THR A 309 -24.14 -0.27 29.04
CA THR A 309 -22.74 0.20 28.99
C THR A 309 -21.74 -0.89 29.33
N LYS A 310 -22.09 -1.82 30.22
CA LYS A 310 -21.26 -2.99 30.58
C LYS A 310 -22.08 -4.28 30.46
N PRO A 311 -22.04 -4.99 29.32
CA PRO A 311 -22.77 -6.24 29.13
C PRO A 311 -22.48 -7.23 30.25
N GLY A 312 -23.52 -7.80 30.87
CA GLY A 312 -23.39 -8.72 32.00
C GLY A 312 -23.31 -8.07 33.38
N MET A 313 -23.39 -6.74 33.45
CA MET A 313 -23.44 -6.00 34.70
C MET A 313 -24.67 -5.10 34.75
N LEU A 314 -25.20 -4.94 35.97
CA LEU A 314 -26.22 -3.95 36.30
C LEU A 314 -25.54 -2.77 36.99
N GLY A 315 -25.54 -1.61 36.35
CA GLY A 315 -25.14 -0.34 36.95
C GLY A 315 -26.35 0.35 37.55
N VAL A 316 -26.40 0.51 38.86
CA VAL A 316 -27.49 1.22 39.55
C VAL A 316 -27.01 2.61 39.92
N GLN A 317 -27.68 3.62 39.37
CA GLN A 317 -27.40 5.01 39.67
C GLN A 317 -28.06 5.37 41.00
N TYR A 318 -27.30 5.97 41.91
CA TYR A 318 -27.76 6.27 43.26
C TYR A 318 -27.22 7.60 43.80
N THR A 319 -27.98 8.21 44.71
CA THR A 319 -27.56 9.38 45.50
C THR A 319 -27.65 9.05 46.98
N ALA A 320 -26.65 9.44 47.75
CA ALA A 320 -26.63 9.33 49.21
C ALA A 320 -26.40 10.70 49.88
N ILE A 321 -26.69 10.83 51.17
CA ILE A 321 -26.39 12.02 51.95
C ILE A 321 -24.96 11.90 52.48
N GLY A 322 -24.01 12.46 51.72
CA GLY A 322 -22.57 12.27 51.91
C GLY A 322 -22.06 12.61 53.31
N LYS A 323 -22.48 13.75 53.89
CA LYS A 323 -22.05 14.14 55.25
C LYS A 323 -22.55 13.21 56.37
N LYS A 324 -23.52 12.34 56.07
CA LYS A 324 -24.14 11.42 57.01
C LYS A 324 -23.61 9.99 56.86
N ILE A 325 -22.76 9.73 55.88
CA ILE A 325 -21.99 8.49 55.79
C ILE A 325 -21.04 8.47 56.99
N SER A 326 -20.95 7.35 57.70
CA SER A 326 -20.09 7.22 58.87
C SER A 326 -18.63 7.52 58.50
N ALA A 327 -18.03 8.46 59.22
CA ALA A 327 -16.59 8.69 59.23
C ALA A 327 -15.92 8.18 60.51
N ASP A 328 -16.68 7.46 61.36
CA ASP A 328 -16.15 6.79 62.53
C ASP A 328 -15.30 5.59 62.08
N LYS A 329 -14.14 5.40 62.70
CA LYS A 329 -13.21 4.31 62.38
C LYS A 329 -13.74 2.95 62.84
N ASP A 330 -14.67 2.96 63.78
CA ASP A 330 -15.26 1.76 64.36
C ASP A 330 -16.62 1.40 63.71
N LEU A 331 -17.14 2.23 62.78
CA LEU A 331 -18.44 2.03 62.11
C LEU A 331 -18.34 2.18 60.58
N VAL A 332 -19.01 1.30 59.84
CA VAL A 332 -19.17 1.41 58.38
C VAL A 332 -20.63 1.58 57.99
N SER A 333 -20.90 2.44 56.99
CA SER A 333 -22.22 2.56 56.37
C SER A 333 -22.35 1.53 55.26
N ALA A 334 -23.07 0.43 55.54
CA ALA A 334 -23.24 -0.68 54.59
C ALA A 334 -24.54 -0.55 53.79
N MET A 335 -24.50 -0.85 52.48
CA MET A 335 -25.62 -0.86 51.56
C MET A 335 -25.69 -2.18 50.76
N ALA A 336 -26.90 -2.64 50.44
CA ALA A 336 -27.14 -3.75 49.52
C ALA A 336 -28.27 -3.39 48.54
N LEU A 337 -28.16 -3.85 47.30
CA LEU A 337 -29.19 -3.68 46.27
C LEU A 337 -30.23 -4.80 46.39
N GLN A 338 -31.50 -4.45 46.29
CA GLN A 338 -32.62 -5.39 46.15
C GLN A 338 -33.25 -5.25 44.77
N VAL A 339 -33.58 -6.37 44.16
CA VAL A 339 -34.27 -6.49 42.86
C VAL A 339 -35.55 -7.29 43.03
N ASP A 340 -36.69 -6.64 42.81
CA ASP A 340 -38.03 -7.25 42.90
C ASP A 340 -38.53 -7.71 41.52
N ILE A 341 -38.64 -9.02 41.33
CA ILE A 341 -39.12 -9.64 40.09
C ILE A 341 -40.55 -10.13 40.30
N LYS A 342 -41.50 -9.54 39.59
CA LYS A 342 -42.92 -9.93 39.65
C LYS A 342 -43.25 -10.95 38.56
N LYS A 343 -43.77 -12.12 38.93
CA LYS A 343 -44.32 -13.12 37.99
C LYS A 343 -45.80 -13.36 38.26
N ALA A 344 -46.52 -13.91 37.28
CA ALA A 344 -47.97 -14.11 37.34
C ALA A 344 -48.47 -15.03 38.48
N GLU A 345 -47.60 -15.82 39.12
CA GLU A 345 -47.98 -16.75 40.20
C GLU A 345 -47.22 -16.57 41.55
N LYS A 346 -46.03 -15.93 41.61
CA LYS A 346 -45.33 -15.48 42.85
C LYS A 346 -44.29 -14.36 42.57
N ASP A 347 -44.05 -13.48 43.55
CA ASP A 347 -43.01 -12.42 43.51
C ASP A 347 -41.69 -12.92 44.15
N THR A 348 -40.52 -12.53 43.60
CA THR A 348 -39.19 -12.91 44.12
C THR A 348 -38.30 -11.67 44.31
N THR A 349 -37.76 -11.48 45.52
CA THR A 349 -36.78 -10.43 45.84
C THR A 349 -35.36 -11.00 45.90
N ILE A 350 -34.46 -10.51 45.06
CA ILE A 350 -33.04 -10.88 45.05
C ILE A 350 -32.24 -9.76 45.71
N THR A 351 -31.49 -10.08 46.76
CA THR A 351 -30.64 -9.10 47.48
C THR A 351 -29.16 -9.38 47.21
N SER A 352 -28.37 -8.34 46.94
CA SER A 352 -26.92 -8.45 46.80
C SER A 352 -26.24 -8.69 48.15
N ASP A 353 -24.94 -8.97 48.11
CA ASP A 353 -24.02 -8.73 49.22
C ASP A 353 -24.05 -7.27 49.70
N TYR A 354 -23.70 -7.07 50.97
CA TYR A 354 -23.60 -5.74 51.59
C TYR A 354 -22.21 -5.17 51.31
N ALA A 355 -22.17 -3.95 50.80
CA ALA A 355 -20.96 -3.21 50.50
C ALA A 355 -20.89 -1.90 51.29
N VAL A 356 -19.69 -1.44 51.61
CA VAL A 356 -19.49 -0.18 52.34
C VAL A 356 -19.53 1.01 51.38
N LEU A 357 -20.27 2.04 51.79
CA LEU A 357 -20.22 3.35 51.18
C LEU A 357 -19.15 4.19 51.89
N TYR A 358 -18.00 4.38 51.25
CA TYR A 358 -16.85 5.07 51.85
C TYR A 358 -16.85 6.56 51.48
N PRO A 359 -16.86 7.51 52.42
CA PRO A 359 -17.04 8.93 52.09
C PRO A 359 -15.73 9.58 51.63
N ALA A 360 -15.81 10.45 50.62
CA ALA A 360 -14.72 11.34 50.22
C ALA A 360 -15.22 12.79 50.18
N LYS A 361 -14.50 13.70 50.83
CA LYS A 361 -14.83 15.13 50.82
C LYS A 361 -14.19 15.79 49.59
N ILE A 362 -15.00 16.49 48.82
CA ILE A 362 -14.58 17.40 47.75
C ILE A 362 -14.67 18.84 48.25
N THR A 363 -13.59 19.59 48.06
CA THR A 363 -13.51 21.03 48.34
C THR A 363 -13.15 21.75 47.03
N ALA A 364 -13.95 22.72 46.60
CA ALA A 364 -13.63 23.52 45.41
C ALA A 364 -12.53 24.54 45.78
N GLU A 365 -11.45 24.61 45.01
CA GLU A 365 -10.24 25.36 45.37
C GLU A 365 -10.12 26.68 44.60
N ALA A 366 -10.14 26.63 43.26
CA ALA A 366 -9.93 27.81 42.43
C ALA A 366 -10.51 27.64 41.02
N ILE A 367 -10.78 28.77 40.35
CA ILE A 367 -11.06 28.79 38.91
C ILE A 367 -9.72 28.83 38.18
N ALA A 368 -9.52 27.98 37.17
CA ALA A 368 -8.25 27.82 36.47
C ALA A 368 -8.42 27.79 34.95
N TYR A 369 -7.30 27.90 34.22
CA TYR A 369 -7.28 27.73 32.78
C TYR A 369 -7.23 26.26 32.38
N SER A 370 -7.93 25.88 31.31
CA SER A 370 -7.94 24.52 30.77
C SER A 370 -6.73 24.22 29.86
N GLN A 371 -5.85 25.20 29.59
CA GLN A 371 -4.76 25.12 28.62
C GLN A 371 -3.40 25.46 29.26
N LYS A 372 -2.38 24.63 29.02
CA LYS A 372 -1.05 24.71 29.68
C LYS A 372 -0.21 25.93 29.26
N ASN A 373 -0.47 26.46 28.06
CA ASN A 373 0.27 27.59 27.47
C ASN A 373 -0.22 28.95 27.96
N ILE A 374 -1.37 29.02 28.65
CA ILE A 374 -1.87 30.25 29.26
C ILE A 374 -1.20 30.41 30.62
N LYS A 375 -0.55 31.57 30.83
CA LYS A 375 0.21 31.87 32.05
C LYS A 375 -0.47 32.98 32.86
N ALA A 376 -0.67 32.73 34.16
CA ALA A 376 -1.36 33.60 35.09
C ALA A 376 -0.86 33.35 36.53
N VAL A 377 -1.75 33.04 37.49
CA VAL A 377 -1.37 32.73 38.87
C VAL A 377 -0.90 31.28 38.93
N ASN A 378 0.41 31.07 39.10
CA ASN A 378 1.01 29.75 39.15
C ASN A 378 0.40 28.90 40.28
N CYS A 379 -0.08 27.71 39.94
CA CYS A 379 -0.66 26.77 40.88
C CYS A 379 0.34 25.63 41.15
N VAL A 380 0.73 25.44 42.40
CA VAL A 380 1.67 24.39 42.78
C VAL A 380 1.07 23.00 42.47
N ASN A 381 1.87 22.08 41.95
CA ASN A 381 1.49 20.69 41.60
C ASN A 381 0.57 20.51 40.38
N THR A 382 0.44 21.51 39.49
CA THR A 382 -0.29 21.39 38.21
C THR A 382 0.34 22.24 37.10
N ASP A 383 0.11 21.87 35.83
CA ASP A 383 0.57 22.62 34.65
C ASP A 383 -0.41 23.75 34.24
N PHE A 384 -1.54 23.86 34.94
CA PHE A 384 -2.64 24.77 34.63
C PHE A 384 -2.67 25.92 35.65
N ASP A 385 -2.50 27.15 35.18
CA ASP A 385 -2.50 28.32 36.05
C ASP A 385 -3.93 28.72 36.46
N GLN A 386 -4.06 29.26 37.67
CA GLN A 386 -5.32 29.83 38.16
C GLN A 386 -5.59 31.19 37.51
N VAL A 387 -6.87 31.56 37.39
CA VAL A 387 -7.25 32.93 37.03
C VAL A 387 -6.84 33.89 38.15
N TYR A 388 -6.80 35.19 37.88
CA TYR A 388 -6.41 36.16 38.90
C TYR A 388 -7.43 36.24 40.04
N GLU A 389 -6.96 36.35 41.29
CA GLU A 389 -7.82 36.37 42.48
C GLU A 389 -8.55 37.71 42.65
N THR A 390 -7.93 38.81 42.21
CA THR A 390 -8.49 40.15 42.31
C THR A 390 -8.52 40.87 40.97
N ALA A 391 -9.43 41.85 40.85
CA ALA A 391 -9.48 42.72 39.68
C ALA A 391 -8.19 43.55 39.52
N GLN A 392 -7.54 43.93 40.62
CA GLN A 392 -6.26 44.64 40.61
C GLN A 392 -5.16 43.78 40.00
N ASP A 393 -5.01 42.54 40.48
CA ASP A 393 -3.98 41.63 39.97
C ASP A 393 -4.19 41.36 38.48
N ALA A 394 -5.44 41.18 38.05
CA ALA A 394 -5.75 41.05 36.63
C ALA A 394 -5.31 42.29 35.84
N ILE A 395 -5.65 43.50 36.30
CA ILE A 395 -5.32 44.76 35.60
C ILE A 395 -3.82 45.02 35.54
N GLU A 396 -3.08 44.68 36.60
CA GLU A 396 -1.65 44.94 36.78
C GLU A 396 -0.74 43.94 36.04
N ASN A 397 -1.29 42.80 35.60
CA ASN A 397 -0.54 41.75 34.90
C ASN A 397 -0.93 41.63 33.42
N ALA A 398 -0.12 40.89 32.66
CA ALA A 398 -0.35 40.66 31.23
C ALA A 398 -1.73 40.02 30.96
N PRO A 399 -2.38 40.34 29.83
CA PRO A 399 -3.64 39.69 29.44
C PRO A 399 -3.44 38.19 29.22
N THR A 400 -4.37 37.40 29.71
CA THR A 400 -4.32 35.93 29.64
C THR A 400 -4.97 35.39 28.37
N LEU A 401 -5.95 36.12 27.82
CA LEU A 401 -6.66 35.76 26.58
C LEU A 401 -6.63 36.91 25.57
N LYS A 402 -6.86 36.59 24.29
CA LYS A 402 -6.91 37.56 23.18
C LYS A 402 -8.15 37.33 22.31
N VAL A 403 -8.70 38.38 21.73
CA VAL A 403 -9.85 38.34 20.82
C VAL A 403 -9.76 39.43 19.76
N GLU A 404 -10.20 39.16 18.53
CA GLU A 404 -10.24 40.17 17.47
C GLU A 404 -11.33 41.21 17.72
N TYR A 405 -11.08 42.48 17.39
CA TYR A 405 -12.02 43.59 17.63
C TYR A 405 -13.41 43.43 16.98
N ASN A 406 -13.53 42.58 15.97
CA ASN A 406 -14.77 42.24 15.27
C ASN A 406 -15.14 40.75 15.41
N GLY A 407 -14.48 40.02 16.32
CA GLY A 407 -14.74 38.61 16.61
C GLY A 407 -15.51 38.40 17.93
N ALA A 408 -15.38 37.21 18.48
CA ALA A 408 -15.92 36.83 19.79
C ALA A 408 -15.03 35.77 20.45
N LEU A 409 -15.18 35.60 21.76
CA LEU A 409 -14.42 34.65 22.58
C LEU A 409 -15.38 33.88 23.51
N GLU A 410 -15.28 32.56 23.49
CA GLU A 410 -16.06 31.67 24.36
C GLU A 410 -15.24 31.32 25.62
N LEU A 411 -15.52 31.96 26.75
CA LEU A 411 -14.73 31.73 27.97
C LEU A 411 -14.78 30.27 28.47
N LYS A 412 -15.85 29.54 28.17
CA LYS A 412 -15.99 28.11 28.48
C LYS A 412 -14.89 27.22 27.90
N ASP A 413 -14.30 27.62 26.77
CA ASP A 413 -13.27 26.83 26.08
C ASP A 413 -11.90 26.95 26.77
N TYR A 414 -11.77 27.89 27.71
CA TYR A 414 -10.52 28.22 28.39
C TYR A 414 -10.55 27.98 29.90
N LEU A 415 -11.70 27.65 30.49
CA LEU A 415 -11.87 27.59 31.94
C LEU A 415 -12.08 26.17 32.47
N ALA A 416 -11.65 25.95 33.69
CA ALA A 416 -11.83 24.74 34.49
C ALA A 416 -11.90 25.10 35.99
N ILE A 417 -12.24 24.14 36.86
CA ILE A 417 -12.19 24.33 38.32
C ILE A 417 -11.18 23.36 38.91
N HIS A 418 -10.27 23.87 39.74
CA HIS A 418 -9.44 23.06 40.60
C HIS A 418 -10.21 22.68 41.88
N TYR A 419 -10.12 21.43 42.29
CA TYR A 419 -10.72 20.92 43.52
C TYR A 419 -9.77 19.97 44.25
N ASN A 420 -9.94 19.89 45.57
CA ASN A 420 -9.24 18.95 46.43
C ASN A 420 -10.19 17.80 46.79
N ARG A 421 -9.67 16.57 46.77
CA ARG A 421 -10.39 15.36 47.21
C ARG A 421 -9.62 14.72 48.35
N SER A 422 -10.27 14.56 49.50
CA SER A 422 -9.65 13.94 50.67
C SER A 422 -10.67 13.18 51.52
N ASN A 423 -10.32 11.97 51.91
CA ASN A 423 -10.98 11.20 52.95
C ASN A 423 -10.38 11.55 54.32
N ALA A 424 -9.08 11.89 54.37
CA ALA A 424 -8.38 12.33 55.57
C ALA A 424 -8.97 13.62 56.17
N ALA A 425 -9.53 14.50 55.35
CA ALA A 425 -10.30 15.66 55.81
C ALA A 425 -11.54 15.29 56.67
N LEU A 426 -11.98 14.01 56.63
CA LEU A 426 -13.04 13.44 57.45
C LEU A 426 -12.51 12.54 58.58
N GLY A 427 -11.18 12.43 58.76
CA GLY A 427 -10.55 11.57 59.76
C GLY A 427 -10.29 10.13 59.32
N LEU A 428 -10.45 9.82 58.03
CA LEU A 428 -10.29 8.50 57.42
C LEU A 428 -8.97 8.36 56.64
N THR A 429 -8.68 7.17 56.11
CA THR A 429 -7.50 6.97 55.25
C THR A 429 -7.82 7.40 53.82
N ASP A 430 -6.95 8.22 53.22
CA ASP A 430 -7.07 8.64 51.82
C ASP A 430 -7.00 7.45 50.86
N THR A 431 -7.90 7.43 49.88
CA THR A 431 -7.86 6.46 48.79
C THR A 431 -6.92 6.94 47.68
N LYS A 432 -6.64 6.07 46.69
CA LYS A 432 -5.87 6.44 45.48
C LYS A 432 -6.49 7.58 44.66
N THR A 433 -7.76 7.91 44.91
CA THR A 433 -8.45 8.98 44.18
C THR A 433 -8.28 10.33 44.86
N ALA A 434 -7.80 10.36 46.11
CA ALA A 434 -7.43 11.58 46.82
C ALA A 434 -6.33 12.36 46.08
N GLY A 435 -6.29 13.67 46.32
CA GLY A 435 -5.31 14.56 45.71
C GLY A 435 -5.74 16.02 45.77
N GLU A 436 -4.75 16.89 45.68
CA GLU A 436 -4.92 18.34 45.62
C GLU A 436 -4.92 18.82 44.16
N HIS A 437 -5.57 19.95 43.89
CA HIS A 437 -5.65 20.60 42.57
C HIS A 437 -6.05 19.66 41.42
N LYS A 438 -6.98 18.73 41.69
CA LYS A 438 -7.62 17.95 40.63
C LYS A 438 -8.51 18.85 39.79
N VAL A 439 -8.78 18.46 38.55
CA VAL A 439 -9.48 19.33 37.59
C VAL A 439 -10.90 18.83 37.34
N TRP A 440 -11.89 19.70 37.53
CA TRP A 440 -13.19 19.61 36.89
C TRP A 440 -13.13 20.33 35.56
N ALA A 441 -13.36 19.59 34.48
CA ALA A 441 -13.52 20.21 33.17
C ALA A 441 -14.80 21.06 33.15
N TYR A 442 -14.83 22.07 32.28
CA TYR A 442 -16.02 22.91 32.12
C TYR A 442 -17.28 22.06 31.87
N GLY A 443 -18.32 22.28 32.67
CA GLY A 443 -19.58 21.56 32.64
C GLY A 443 -19.68 20.43 33.67
N GLU A 444 -18.58 19.89 34.19
CA GLU A 444 -18.61 18.83 35.21
C GLU A 444 -19.12 19.35 36.57
N GLU A 445 -18.94 20.64 36.85
CA GLU A 445 -19.43 21.29 38.07
C GLU A 445 -20.97 21.20 38.21
N ALA A 446 -21.68 21.00 37.09
CA ALA A 446 -23.13 20.78 37.09
C ALA A 446 -23.52 19.53 37.90
N THR A 447 -22.64 18.52 37.98
CA THR A 447 -22.83 17.31 38.81
C THR A 447 -22.97 17.63 40.28
N TYR A 448 -22.41 18.76 40.71
CA TYR A 448 -22.46 19.30 42.06
C TYR A 448 -23.40 20.50 42.17
N ASN A 449 -24.37 20.65 41.27
CA ASN A 449 -25.34 21.75 41.27
C ASN A 449 -24.71 23.16 41.22
N LEU A 450 -23.51 23.28 40.66
CA LEU A 450 -22.81 24.55 40.44
C LEU A 450 -22.99 25.03 39.00
N GLU A 451 -22.87 26.34 38.78
CA GLU A 451 -22.83 26.99 37.45
C GLU A 451 -21.89 28.20 37.43
N TYR A 452 -21.38 28.53 36.24
CA TYR A 452 -20.59 29.74 36.02
C TYR A 452 -21.49 30.97 35.85
N LYS A 453 -20.98 32.12 36.30
CA LYS A 453 -21.57 33.44 36.11
C LYS A 453 -20.49 34.46 35.76
N TYR A 454 -20.78 35.33 34.79
CA TYR A 454 -19.83 36.28 34.22
C TYR A 454 -20.30 37.73 34.33
N SER A 455 -19.38 38.66 34.55
CA SER A 455 -19.67 40.10 34.48
C SER A 455 -18.41 40.91 34.19
N LEU A 456 -18.54 42.10 33.60
CA LEU A 456 -17.40 42.98 33.36
C LEU A 456 -17.06 43.81 34.60
N VAL A 457 -15.77 43.97 34.88
CA VAL A 457 -15.28 44.87 35.92
C VAL A 457 -15.26 46.30 35.37
N GLU A 458 -15.98 47.23 36.01
CA GLU A 458 -15.96 48.63 35.58
C GLU A 458 -14.73 49.38 36.14
N TYR A 459 -13.78 49.67 35.25
CA TYR A 459 -12.60 50.48 35.58
C TYR A 459 -12.24 51.47 34.46
N THR A 460 -11.45 52.48 34.83
CA THR A 460 -10.93 53.52 33.94
C THR A 460 -9.41 53.51 33.85
N VAL A 461 -8.85 53.86 32.69
CA VAL A 461 -7.40 53.92 32.46
C VAL A 461 -6.98 55.30 31.93
N GLY A 462 -5.84 55.78 32.41
CA GLY A 462 -5.21 57.04 32.03
C GLY A 462 -5.86 58.28 32.66
N ILE A 463 -5.20 59.43 32.50
CA ILE A 463 -5.64 60.73 33.03
C ILE A 463 -7.01 61.15 32.49
N ALA A 464 -7.33 60.73 31.26
CA ALA A 464 -8.62 60.99 30.60
C ALA A 464 -9.76 60.06 31.07
N ASN A 465 -9.50 59.14 32.01
CA ASN A 465 -10.48 58.20 32.58
C ASN A 465 -11.22 57.35 31.53
N THR A 466 -10.49 56.73 30.61
CA THR A 466 -11.09 55.87 29.56
C THR A 466 -11.78 54.67 30.20
N GLN A 467 -13.09 54.54 30.04
CA GLN A 467 -13.90 53.44 30.58
C GLN A 467 -13.67 52.13 29.78
N VAL A 468 -12.77 51.26 30.23
CA VAL A 468 -12.33 50.09 29.45
C VAL A 468 -13.41 49.02 29.32
N HIS A 469 -14.25 48.86 30.35
CA HIS A 469 -15.37 47.92 30.34
C HIS A 469 -16.38 48.17 29.20
N LYS A 470 -16.49 49.40 28.68
CA LYS A 470 -17.38 49.71 27.55
C LYS A 470 -16.91 49.15 26.21
N TYR A 471 -15.68 48.64 26.14
CA TYR A 471 -15.13 48.01 24.94
C TYR A 471 -15.38 46.50 24.87
N GLY A 472 -16.16 45.94 25.79
CA GLY A 472 -16.59 44.55 25.74
C GLY A 472 -18.03 44.38 26.21
N ASN A 473 -18.61 43.24 25.87
CA ASN A 473 -19.85 42.74 26.43
C ASN A 473 -19.65 41.26 26.74
N VAL A 474 -20.14 40.78 27.89
CA VAL A 474 -20.08 39.36 28.25
C VAL A 474 -21.47 38.86 28.59
N ASN A 475 -21.86 37.71 28.03
CA ASN A 475 -23.10 37.05 28.42
C ASN A 475 -22.95 36.47 29.83
N GLU A 476 -23.88 36.82 30.72
CA GLU A 476 -23.82 36.46 32.15
C GLU A 476 -23.78 34.95 32.40
N SER A 477 -24.41 34.13 31.56
CA SER A 477 -24.54 32.68 31.78
C SER A 477 -23.66 31.83 30.88
N THR A 478 -23.32 32.29 29.68
CA THR A 478 -22.53 31.49 28.72
C THR A 478 -21.04 31.86 28.71
N GLY A 479 -20.69 33.05 29.21
CA GLY A 479 -19.32 33.55 29.11
C GLY A 479 -18.92 33.95 27.69
N HIS A 480 -19.89 34.09 26.78
CA HIS A 480 -19.67 34.61 25.44
C HIS A 480 -19.27 36.08 25.53
N PHE A 481 -18.02 36.37 25.18
CA PHE A 481 -17.45 37.71 25.19
C PHE A 481 -17.35 38.27 23.78
N GLU A 482 -17.87 39.48 23.57
CA GLU A 482 -17.81 40.21 22.30
C GLU A 482 -17.18 41.59 22.53
N PRO A 483 -16.15 41.96 21.77
CA PRO A 483 -15.66 43.33 21.73
C PRO A 483 -16.72 44.32 21.27
N ARG A 484 -16.62 45.53 21.80
CA ARG A 484 -17.51 46.67 21.54
C ARG A 484 -16.67 47.91 21.28
N TYR A 485 -17.26 48.89 20.63
CA TYR A 485 -16.66 50.21 20.51
C TYR A 485 -17.49 51.27 21.21
N VAL A 486 -16.90 52.44 21.40
CA VAL A 486 -17.55 53.54 22.12
C VAL A 486 -17.91 54.63 21.11
N ASP A 487 -19.20 54.99 21.05
CA ASP A 487 -19.67 56.07 20.17
C ASP A 487 -19.29 57.46 20.71
N SER A 488 -19.61 58.53 19.96
CA SER A 488 -19.33 59.91 20.35
C SER A 488 -20.04 60.36 21.64
N ASN A 489 -21.06 59.63 22.09
CA ASN A 489 -21.81 59.90 23.32
C ASN A 489 -21.30 59.05 24.50
N GLY A 490 -20.30 58.21 24.28
CA GLY A 490 -19.76 57.32 25.29
C GLY A 490 -20.55 56.02 25.48
N ASN A 491 -21.45 55.64 24.56
CA ASN A 491 -22.21 54.39 24.63
C ASN A 491 -21.41 53.21 24.06
N SER A 492 -21.59 52.02 24.63
CA SER A 492 -21.01 50.78 24.10
C SER A 492 -21.87 50.24 22.96
N ILE A 493 -21.28 50.06 21.78
CA ILE A 493 -21.94 49.66 20.54
C ILE A 493 -21.32 48.35 20.00
N ALA A 494 -22.16 47.46 19.49
CA ALA A 494 -21.72 46.26 18.77
C ALA A 494 -20.93 46.65 17.52
N SER A 495 -19.83 45.95 17.23
CA SER A 495 -19.25 46.01 15.88
C SER A 495 -20.24 45.43 14.87
N ASP A 496 -20.33 46.04 13.69
CA ASP A 496 -21.02 45.49 12.51
C ASP A 496 -20.10 44.60 11.66
N GLY A 497 -18.92 44.25 12.17
CA GLY A 497 -17.87 43.53 11.46
C GLY A 497 -16.85 44.44 10.75
N THR A 498 -17.19 45.72 10.52
CA THR A 498 -16.35 46.72 9.83
C THR A 498 -15.98 47.92 10.69
N THR A 499 -16.70 48.14 11.78
CA THR A 499 -16.49 49.18 12.78
C THR A 499 -15.86 48.62 14.06
N GLY A 500 -15.33 49.50 14.91
CA GLY A 500 -14.85 49.13 16.24
C GLY A 500 -13.34 48.91 16.41
N ILE A 501 -12.55 49.26 15.39
CA ILE A 501 -11.08 49.27 15.47
C ILE A 501 -10.53 50.09 16.65
N SER A 502 -11.29 51.07 17.17
CA SER A 502 -10.94 51.84 18.37
C SER A 502 -10.83 51.02 19.66
N ALA A 503 -11.36 49.79 19.65
CA ALA A 503 -11.26 48.84 20.76
C ALA A 503 -9.91 48.11 20.80
N VAL A 504 -9.13 48.14 19.72
CA VAL A 504 -7.81 47.50 19.67
C VAL A 504 -6.88 48.11 20.74
N GLY A 505 -6.17 47.23 21.46
CA GLY A 505 -5.29 47.58 22.57
C GLY A 505 -6.01 47.77 23.91
N LYS A 506 -7.35 47.75 23.95
CA LYS A 506 -8.11 47.77 25.21
C LYS A 506 -8.10 46.38 25.83
N LYS A 507 -7.98 46.30 27.16
CA LYS A 507 -7.81 45.02 27.88
C LYS A 507 -8.90 44.78 28.95
N PRO A 508 -10.20 44.69 28.59
CA PRO A 508 -11.28 44.51 29.56
C PRO A 508 -11.07 43.28 30.46
N VAL A 509 -11.58 43.38 31.69
CA VAL A 509 -11.49 42.32 32.71
C VAL A 509 -12.88 41.76 32.97
N VAL A 510 -13.02 40.44 32.87
CA VAL A 510 -14.22 39.68 33.18
C VAL A 510 -14.06 39.05 34.55
N ARG A 511 -15.00 39.34 35.45
CA ARG A 511 -15.19 38.62 36.71
C ARG A 511 -15.97 37.33 36.43
N VAL A 512 -15.42 36.22 36.89
CA VAL A 512 -15.97 34.86 36.78
C VAL A 512 -16.30 34.37 38.17
N GLU A 513 -17.54 33.96 38.40
CA GLU A 513 -18.02 33.39 39.66
C GLU A 513 -18.57 31.99 39.42
N ILE A 514 -18.28 31.06 40.31
CA ILE A 514 -19.00 29.79 40.40
C ILE A 514 -20.06 29.95 41.47
N ILE A 515 -21.32 29.72 41.13
CA ILE A 515 -22.46 29.88 42.04
C ILE A 515 -23.24 28.58 42.19
N ASP A 516 -23.90 28.44 43.34
CA ASP A 516 -24.93 27.42 43.53
C ASP A 516 -26.18 27.76 42.71
N LYS A 517 -26.61 26.82 41.85
CA LYS A 517 -27.77 26.98 40.97
C LYS A 517 -29.06 27.31 41.73
N THR A 518 -29.22 26.80 42.95
CA THR A 518 -30.44 26.94 43.75
C THR A 518 -30.43 28.22 44.59
N THR A 519 -29.38 28.44 45.37
CA THR A 519 -29.32 29.58 46.30
C THR A 519 -28.74 30.85 45.69
N LYS A 520 -28.09 30.74 44.52
CA LYS A 520 -27.36 31.81 43.83
C LYS A 520 -26.22 32.44 44.64
N LYS A 521 -25.74 31.75 45.67
CA LYS A 521 -24.58 32.15 46.48
C LYS A 521 -23.27 31.73 45.81
N VAL A 522 -22.21 32.50 46.04
CA VAL A 522 -20.90 32.29 45.44
C VAL A 522 -20.14 31.16 46.14
N VAL A 523 -19.50 30.31 45.34
CA VAL A 523 -18.64 29.19 45.77
C VAL A 523 -17.18 29.50 45.45
N LEU A 524 -16.88 30.03 44.26
CA LEU A 524 -15.55 30.52 43.85
C LEU A 524 -15.68 31.82 43.07
N GLY A 525 -14.63 32.63 43.06
CA GLY A 525 -14.56 33.87 42.29
C GLY A 525 -13.15 34.13 41.75
N GLY A 526 -13.05 34.76 40.59
CA GLY A 526 -11.78 35.09 39.94
C GLY A 526 -11.95 36.02 38.74
N PHE A 527 -10.83 36.39 38.11
CA PHE A 527 -10.78 37.45 37.10
C PHE A 527 -9.91 37.08 35.90
N VAL A 528 -10.44 37.32 34.70
CA VAL A 528 -9.80 37.04 33.40
C VAL A 528 -9.59 38.36 32.66
N LYS A 529 -8.36 38.66 32.24
CA LYS A 529 -8.04 39.86 31.44
C LYS A 529 -7.90 39.49 29.97
N ILE A 530 -8.68 40.15 29.13
CA ILE A 530 -8.78 39.86 27.69
C ILE A 530 -8.21 41.04 26.91
N LEU A 531 -7.25 40.81 26.02
CA LEU A 531 -6.75 41.81 25.07
C LEU A 531 -7.60 41.80 23.80
N ILE A 532 -8.14 42.96 23.43
CA ILE A 532 -8.79 43.17 22.14
C ILE A 532 -7.69 43.52 21.12
N ALA A 533 -7.49 42.65 20.14
CA ALA A 533 -6.46 42.76 19.10
C ALA A 533 -7.08 43.11 17.74
N LYS A 534 -6.27 43.61 16.81
CA LYS A 534 -6.70 43.82 15.41
C LYS A 534 -6.97 42.48 14.69
N THR A 535 -6.18 41.46 15.00
CA THR A 535 -6.24 40.08 14.51
C THR A 535 -5.50 39.20 15.51
N VAL A 536 -5.91 37.95 15.70
CA VAL A 536 -5.30 37.03 16.68
C VAL A 536 -4.31 36.05 16.07
N GLU A 537 -4.44 35.76 14.78
CA GLU A 537 -3.55 34.85 14.04
C GLU A 537 -2.41 35.59 13.31
N PRO A 538 -1.25 34.95 13.09
CA PRO A 538 -0.22 35.46 12.19
C PRO A 538 -0.76 35.60 10.76
N ILE A 539 -0.37 36.68 10.08
CA ILE A 539 -0.72 36.84 8.67
C ILE A 539 0.23 35.96 7.86
N ILE A 540 -0.33 35.09 7.02
CA ILE A 540 0.45 34.29 6.07
C ILE A 540 0.23 34.89 4.69
N ALA A 541 1.31 35.36 4.06
CA ALA A 541 1.24 35.85 2.70
C ALA A 541 0.97 34.73 1.70
N ASN A 542 0.45 35.08 0.52
CA ASN A 542 0.39 34.14 -0.58
C ASN A 542 1.81 33.65 -0.91
N PRO A 543 2.01 32.38 -1.27
CA PRO A 543 3.33 31.86 -1.60
C PRO A 543 3.99 32.63 -2.74
N PHE A 544 5.22 33.07 -2.51
CA PHE A 544 6.06 33.66 -3.51
C PHE A 544 6.80 32.55 -4.27
N ASP A 545 6.43 32.37 -5.52
CA ASP A 545 7.14 31.44 -6.40
C ASP A 545 8.48 32.05 -6.84
N MET A 546 9.57 31.49 -6.32
CA MET A 546 10.96 31.82 -6.69
C MET A 546 11.36 31.16 -8.04
N GLY A 547 10.46 30.36 -8.61
CA GLY A 547 10.64 29.62 -9.85
C GLY A 547 11.56 28.41 -9.69
N LYS A 548 12.41 28.21 -10.71
CA LYS A 548 13.24 27.01 -10.87
C LYS A 548 14.72 27.36 -10.80
N ALA A 549 15.48 26.74 -9.90
CA ALA A 549 16.94 26.80 -9.83
C ALA A 549 17.58 25.62 -10.57
N ALA A 550 18.68 25.89 -11.27
CA ALA A 550 19.43 24.87 -11.98
C ALA A 550 20.23 24.01 -10.99
N TYR A 551 20.27 22.70 -11.20
CA TYR A 551 21.21 21.81 -10.52
C TYR A 551 22.57 21.87 -11.22
N ILE A 552 23.36 22.87 -10.84
CA ILE A 552 24.73 23.10 -11.34
C ILE A 552 25.74 23.03 -10.21
N CYS A 553 27.03 23.04 -10.52
CA CYS A 553 28.10 22.98 -9.52
C CYS A 553 28.29 24.34 -8.83
N GLU A 554 28.06 25.41 -9.58
CA GLU A 554 28.27 26.78 -9.13
C GLU A 554 27.18 27.25 -8.15
N TRP A 555 27.45 28.39 -7.52
CA TRP A 555 26.48 29.05 -6.66
C TRP A 555 25.27 29.53 -7.47
N THR A 556 24.07 29.50 -6.88
CA THR A 556 22.85 29.98 -7.57
C THR A 556 22.10 30.91 -6.65
N SER A 557 21.68 32.06 -7.18
CA SER A 557 20.80 32.99 -6.49
C SER A 557 19.47 33.12 -7.24
N LYS A 558 18.38 33.21 -6.48
CA LYS A 558 17.04 33.49 -7.00
C LYS A 558 16.48 34.69 -6.25
N ALA A 559 15.90 35.63 -6.97
CA ALA A 559 15.37 36.84 -6.38
C ALA A 559 13.87 36.97 -6.62
N ILE A 560 13.15 37.47 -5.61
CA ILE A 560 11.82 38.05 -5.79
C ILE A 560 12.01 39.54 -6.02
N THR A 561 11.30 40.05 -7.03
CA THR A 561 11.39 41.44 -7.45
C THR A 561 10.70 42.39 -6.46
N TRP A 562 11.16 43.64 -6.43
CA TRP A 562 10.55 44.72 -5.68
C TRP A 562 9.03 44.89 -5.99
N ALA A 563 8.59 44.54 -7.20
CA ALA A 563 7.20 44.64 -7.64
C ALA A 563 6.33 43.55 -7.01
N GLN A 564 6.85 42.32 -6.89
CA GLN A 564 6.18 41.23 -6.18
C GLN A 564 6.10 41.53 -4.68
N MET A 565 7.17 42.06 -4.08
CA MET A 565 7.15 42.53 -2.69
C MET A 565 6.09 43.62 -2.49
N SER A 566 5.97 44.57 -3.43
CA SER A 566 4.92 45.58 -3.40
C SER A 566 3.53 44.96 -3.38
N ASN A 567 3.24 44.08 -4.35
CA ASN A 567 1.89 43.57 -4.57
C ASN A 567 1.46 42.52 -3.55
N GLN A 568 2.37 41.66 -3.09
CA GLN A 568 2.03 40.47 -2.31
C GLN A 568 2.34 40.61 -0.82
N LEU A 569 3.25 41.51 -0.42
CA LEU A 569 3.56 41.79 0.98
C LEU A 569 2.99 43.13 1.44
N LEU A 570 3.28 44.24 0.74
CA LEU A 570 2.86 45.57 1.19
C LEU A 570 1.34 45.76 1.10
N GLU A 571 0.71 45.33 0.00
CA GLU A 571 -0.77 45.38 -0.12
C GLU A 571 -1.45 44.45 0.90
N LEU A 572 -0.86 43.28 1.19
CA LEU A 572 -1.39 42.34 2.18
C LEU A 572 -1.34 42.91 3.60
N ALA A 573 -0.25 43.58 3.96
CA ALA A 573 -0.11 44.24 5.25
C ALA A 573 -1.11 45.41 5.43
N ALA A 574 -1.81 45.82 4.35
CA ALA A 574 -2.78 46.91 4.32
C ALA A 574 -2.23 48.22 4.91
N VAL A 575 -0.95 48.48 4.65
CA VAL A 575 -0.23 49.69 5.09
C VAL A 575 -0.40 50.81 4.06
N SER A 576 -0.60 52.04 4.51
CA SER A 576 -0.85 53.18 3.60
C SER A 576 0.36 53.59 2.74
N SER A 577 1.58 53.10 3.06
CA SER A 577 2.81 53.30 2.28
C SER A 577 3.94 52.35 2.75
N LYS A 578 5.01 52.18 1.96
CA LYS A 578 6.23 51.45 2.38
C LYS A 578 6.85 52.02 3.66
N ALA A 579 6.93 53.35 3.78
CA ALA A 579 7.46 53.98 5.00
C ALA A 579 6.61 53.65 6.23
N GLU A 580 5.31 53.45 6.05
CA GLU A 580 4.41 53.02 7.13
C GLU A 580 4.58 51.52 7.44
N PHE A 581 4.85 50.68 6.44
CA PHE A 581 5.24 49.29 6.64
C PHE A 581 6.52 49.16 7.47
N GLU A 582 7.58 49.89 7.13
CA GLU A 582 8.88 49.79 7.83
C GLU A 582 8.85 50.35 9.25
N LYS A 583 7.92 51.28 9.55
CA LYS A 583 7.65 51.67 10.94
C LYS A 583 6.93 50.57 11.71
N GLN A 584 6.12 49.78 11.02
CA GLN A 584 5.28 48.76 11.64
C GLN A 584 5.98 47.41 11.74
N TYR A 585 6.85 47.06 10.79
CA TYR A 585 7.45 45.75 10.60
C TYR A 585 8.94 45.82 10.29
N GLU A 586 9.70 44.90 10.86
CA GLU A 586 11.09 44.63 10.52
C GLU A 586 11.30 43.15 10.21
N LEU A 587 12.15 42.83 9.22
CA LEU A 587 12.51 41.45 8.90
C LEU A 587 13.31 40.85 10.06
N ASP A 588 12.91 39.66 10.50
CA ASP A 588 13.60 38.92 11.53
C ASP A 588 14.94 38.38 11.01
N LYS A 589 16.05 38.97 11.50
CA LYS A 589 17.41 38.70 11.03
C LYS A 589 18.28 38.08 12.13
N ILE A 590 19.30 37.36 11.71
CA ILE A 590 20.36 36.79 12.55
C ILE A 590 21.74 37.11 11.95
N TYR A 591 22.69 37.46 12.79
CA TYR A 591 24.07 37.70 12.39
C TYR A 591 24.81 36.37 12.29
N GLN A 592 25.28 36.00 11.09
CA GLN A 592 25.97 34.72 10.85
C GLN A 592 27.17 34.87 9.90
N GLN A 593 28.16 33.99 10.08
CA GLN A 593 29.31 33.84 9.18
C GLN A 593 29.00 32.76 8.14
N ILE A 594 29.15 33.09 6.85
CA ILE A 594 28.84 32.18 5.74
C ILE A 594 29.97 32.12 4.74
N THR A 595 30.26 30.92 4.25
CA THR A 595 31.18 30.67 3.14
C THR A 595 30.51 30.98 1.80
N ARG A 596 31.03 31.98 1.08
CA ARG A 596 30.69 32.31 -0.31
C ARG A 596 31.84 31.87 -1.24
N PRO A 597 31.62 31.79 -2.56
CA PRO A 597 32.68 31.44 -3.53
C PRO A 597 33.91 32.38 -3.50
N ASP A 598 33.75 33.61 -3.03
CA ASP A 598 34.77 34.66 -2.91
C ASP A 598 35.39 34.79 -1.51
N GLY A 599 34.94 34.00 -0.51
CA GLY A 599 35.46 34.00 0.85
C GLY A 599 34.39 33.90 1.94
N TYR A 600 34.77 34.04 3.21
CA TYR A 600 33.80 34.14 4.31
C TYR A 600 33.28 35.57 4.42
N THR A 601 31.96 35.71 4.56
CA THR A 601 31.30 37.00 4.83
C THR A 601 30.52 36.90 6.14
N ASN A 602 30.61 37.94 6.98
CA ASN A 602 29.78 38.07 8.17
C ASN A 602 28.72 39.14 7.88
N ASP A 603 27.44 38.77 7.92
CA ASP A 603 26.35 39.71 7.64
C ASP A 603 25.06 39.28 8.36
N TYR A 604 24.02 40.11 8.28
CA TYR A 604 22.67 39.82 8.76
C TYR A 604 21.85 39.10 7.69
N TYR A 605 21.45 37.87 7.98
CA TYR A 605 20.61 37.05 7.11
C TYR A 605 19.24 36.84 7.74
N ALA A 606 18.23 36.61 6.91
CA ALA A 606 16.89 36.35 7.42
C ALA A 606 16.87 35.03 8.21
N ASN A 607 16.18 35.04 9.36
CA ASN A 607 15.82 33.81 10.04
C ASN A 607 14.83 33.05 9.16
N ILE A 608 15.14 31.78 8.90
CA ILE A 608 14.31 30.92 8.04
C ILE A 608 13.50 29.98 8.91
N TYR A 609 12.22 29.90 8.60
CA TYR A 609 11.24 29.07 9.28
C TYR A 609 10.68 28.00 8.34
N VAL A 610 10.27 26.88 8.92
CA VAL A 610 9.46 25.85 8.24
C VAL A 610 8.22 25.58 9.09
N LYS A 611 7.17 25.05 8.47
CA LYS A 611 5.93 24.71 9.18
C LYS A 611 5.97 23.24 9.60
N GLU A 612 5.88 22.96 10.89
CA GLU A 612 5.85 21.61 11.48
C GLU A 612 4.72 21.55 12.53
N ASN A 613 3.79 20.58 12.43
CA ASN A 613 2.62 20.46 13.32
C ASN A 613 1.84 21.77 13.51
N ASP A 614 1.64 22.52 12.41
CA ASP A 614 1.01 23.85 12.39
C ASP A 614 1.75 24.97 13.14
N GLU A 615 2.96 24.70 13.64
CA GLU A 615 3.84 25.70 14.24
C GLU A 615 4.93 26.16 13.26
N PHE A 616 5.23 27.46 13.25
CA PHE A 616 6.38 28.00 12.52
C PHE A 616 7.66 27.84 13.33
N VAL A 617 8.49 26.88 12.96
CA VAL A 617 9.72 26.52 13.67
C VAL A 617 10.93 27.09 12.93
N ARG A 618 11.78 27.84 13.64
CA ARG A 618 13.07 28.32 13.10
C ARG A 618 13.97 27.12 12.80
N MET A 619 14.71 27.13 11.69
CA MET A 619 15.43 25.93 11.22
C MET A 619 16.45 25.34 12.23
N ASP A 620 17.03 26.13 13.13
CA ASP A 620 17.90 25.64 14.21
C ASP A 620 17.12 25.01 15.40
N GLY A 621 15.84 25.32 15.53
CA GLY A 621 14.92 24.70 16.48
C GLY A 621 14.40 23.33 16.03
N LEU A 622 14.69 22.91 14.78
CA LEU A 622 14.24 21.63 14.22
C LEU A 622 14.89 20.40 14.88
N ALA A 623 15.96 20.59 15.66
CA ALA A 623 16.52 19.53 16.50
C ALA A 623 15.49 18.92 17.45
N LYS A 624 14.50 19.70 17.91
CA LYS A 624 13.38 19.22 18.74
C LYS A 624 12.51 18.16 18.04
N PHE A 625 12.63 18.05 16.70
CA PHE A 625 11.89 17.12 15.85
C PHE A 625 12.81 16.06 15.20
N ASN A 626 14.02 15.84 15.72
CA ASN A 626 15.03 14.94 15.14
C ASN A 626 15.42 15.28 13.70
N LYS A 627 15.36 16.57 13.32
CA LYS A 627 15.70 17.10 11.99
C LYS A 627 16.92 18.02 12.09
N ASP A 628 18.07 17.48 12.47
CA ASP A 628 19.30 18.26 12.67
C ASP A 628 19.88 18.80 11.36
N ASN A 629 20.37 20.05 11.37
CA ASN A 629 21.14 20.68 10.28
C ASN A 629 20.48 20.74 8.88
N TYR A 630 19.14 20.76 8.82
CA TYR A 630 18.41 21.06 7.59
C TYR A 630 18.48 22.56 7.30
N TYR A 631 19.47 22.95 6.50
CA TYR A 631 19.61 24.32 6.02
C TYR A 631 19.37 24.38 4.51
N TYR A 632 18.33 25.10 4.09
CA TYR A 632 17.88 25.19 2.69
C TYR A 632 18.43 26.39 1.91
N GLY A 633 19.49 27.04 2.39
CA GLY A 633 20.09 28.20 1.72
C GLY A 633 19.99 29.46 2.55
N TYR A 634 20.69 30.51 2.10
CA TYR A 634 20.78 31.79 2.79
C TYR A 634 19.88 32.80 2.10
N ILE A 635 19.09 33.53 2.89
CA ILE A 635 18.18 34.55 2.36
C ILE A 635 18.59 35.92 2.89
N GLU A 636 18.73 36.86 1.98
CA GLU A 636 19.14 38.24 2.23
C GLU A 636 18.16 39.22 1.56
N GLU A 637 17.98 40.36 2.21
CA GLU A 637 17.12 41.46 1.76
C GLU A 637 18.02 42.56 1.17
N TYR A 638 17.89 42.81 -0.13
CA TYR A 638 18.68 43.77 -0.90
C TYR A 638 17.90 45.04 -1.23
N GLY A 639 18.64 46.14 -1.43
CA GLY A 639 18.09 47.38 -1.98
C GLY A 639 17.42 48.30 -0.97
N ASN A 640 17.66 48.10 0.33
CA ASN A 640 17.03 48.88 1.40
C ASN A 640 17.43 50.36 1.36
N ILE A 641 16.58 51.17 0.72
CA ILE A 641 16.54 52.62 0.84
C ILE A 641 15.24 52.95 1.58
N GLN A 642 15.39 53.21 2.88
CA GLN A 642 14.30 53.46 3.83
C GLN A 642 13.23 54.39 3.24
N GLY A 643 11.98 53.91 3.22
CA GLY A 643 10.80 54.65 2.79
C GLY A 643 10.69 54.97 1.29
N VAL A 644 11.67 54.61 0.45
CA VAL A 644 11.74 55.04 -0.96
C VAL A 644 11.74 53.87 -1.95
N ALA A 645 12.56 52.83 -1.74
CA ALA A 645 12.68 51.71 -2.68
C ALA A 645 12.24 50.40 -2.03
N ASN A 646 11.30 49.68 -2.65
CA ASN A 646 10.92 48.34 -2.19
C ASN A 646 12.11 47.38 -2.27
N ASP A 647 12.24 46.53 -1.25
CA ASP A 647 13.37 45.60 -1.14
C ASP A 647 13.19 44.40 -2.08
N GLU A 648 14.31 43.77 -2.42
CA GLU A 648 14.35 42.48 -3.11
C GLU A 648 14.78 41.39 -2.13
N ILE A 649 14.21 40.18 -2.28
CA ILE A 649 14.60 39.02 -1.47
C ILE A 649 15.40 38.07 -2.33
N HIS A 650 16.66 37.83 -1.96
CA HIS A 650 17.58 36.96 -2.67
C HIS A 650 17.84 35.68 -1.87
N TRP A 651 17.56 34.53 -2.48
CA TRP A 651 17.78 33.20 -1.92
C TRP A 651 18.98 32.55 -2.61
N ASN A 652 20.05 32.42 -1.85
CA ASN A 652 21.33 31.91 -2.29
C ASN A 652 21.52 30.44 -1.89
N LEU A 653 21.96 29.63 -2.86
CA LEU A 653 22.07 28.17 -2.75
C LEU A 653 23.42 27.64 -3.19
N THR A 654 24.04 26.82 -2.33
CA THR A 654 25.17 25.94 -2.66
C THR A 654 24.70 24.60 -3.21
N LEU A 655 25.62 23.80 -3.77
CA LEU A 655 25.31 22.46 -4.27
C LEU A 655 24.73 21.54 -3.16
N ALA A 656 25.27 21.63 -1.94
CA ALA A 656 24.77 20.86 -0.80
C ALA A 656 23.32 21.23 -0.44
N GLN A 657 22.97 22.50 -0.52
CA GLN A 657 21.60 22.98 -0.25
C GLN A 657 20.65 22.57 -1.38
N ARG A 658 21.07 22.64 -2.64
CA ARG A 658 20.30 22.09 -3.76
C ARG A 658 20.10 20.57 -3.66
N ASN A 659 21.09 19.82 -3.21
CA ASN A 659 20.94 18.39 -2.92
C ASN A 659 19.85 18.13 -1.88
N ARG A 660 19.76 18.96 -0.84
CA ARG A 660 18.70 18.86 0.17
C ARG A 660 17.32 19.16 -0.41
N ILE A 661 17.18 20.20 -1.24
CA ILE A 661 15.91 20.51 -1.92
C ILE A 661 15.52 19.38 -2.88
N LEU A 662 16.49 18.83 -3.60
CA LEU A 662 16.29 17.69 -4.49
C LEU A 662 15.84 16.43 -3.72
N ALA A 663 16.32 16.23 -2.50
CA ALA A 663 15.93 15.11 -1.65
C ALA A 663 14.65 15.36 -0.84
N ALA A 664 14.07 16.57 -0.88
CA ALA A 664 12.94 16.95 -0.02
C ALA A 664 11.63 16.25 -0.43
N ASN A 665 11.40 16.05 -1.73
CA ASN A 665 10.25 15.33 -2.29
C ASN A 665 10.45 15.04 -3.78
N ASP A 666 9.54 14.24 -4.36
CA ASP A 666 9.55 13.85 -5.78
C ASP A 666 9.45 15.03 -6.76
N ASN A 667 8.89 16.17 -6.32
CA ASN A 667 8.81 17.39 -7.11
C ASN A 667 10.09 18.24 -7.05
N HIS A 668 11.07 17.84 -6.21
CA HIS A 668 12.31 18.56 -5.94
C HIS A 668 12.07 20.03 -5.55
N GLN A 669 11.05 20.30 -4.74
CA GLN A 669 10.59 21.64 -4.39
C GLN A 669 10.50 21.80 -2.88
N VAL A 670 10.86 22.96 -2.34
CA VAL A 670 10.69 23.28 -0.91
C VAL A 670 9.97 24.61 -0.74
N THR A 671 9.23 24.75 0.36
CA THR A 671 8.71 26.04 0.82
C THR A 671 9.33 26.38 2.18
N VAL A 672 9.96 27.54 2.26
CA VAL A 672 10.49 28.11 3.51
C VAL A 672 9.77 29.41 3.81
N TYR A 673 9.81 29.88 5.05
CA TYR A 673 9.10 31.09 5.46
C TYR A 673 10.07 32.12 6.02
N LEU A 674 9.96 33.36 5.54
CA LEU A 674 10.53 34.54 6.21
C LEU A 674 9.52 35.11 7.19
N ARG A 675 10.00 35.77 8.25
CA ARG A 675 9.13 36.41 9.25
C ARG A 675 9.42 37.90 9.33
N TYR A 676 8.44 38.74 9.00
CA TYR A 676 8.44 40.16 9.37
C TYR A 676 7.72 40.29 10.71
N LYS A 677 8.47 40.66 11.76
CA LYS A 677 7.94 40.89 13.10
C LYS A 677 7.57 42.36 13.26
N PRO A 678 6.56 42.71 14.07
CA PRO A 678 6.31 44.11 14.37
C PRO A 678 7.56 44.80 14.96
N THR A 679 7.68 46.11 14.84
CA THR A 679 8.75 46.86 15.51
C THR A 679 8.52 46.89 17.03
N ALA A 680 9.57 47.14 17.81
CA ALA A 680 9.53 47.05 19.28
C ALA A 680 8.39 47.87 19.93
N ASP A 681 8.03 49.02 19.35
CA ASP A 681 6.97 49.91 19.85
C ASP A 681 5.54 49.37 19.63
N LEU A 682 5.38 48.35 18.78
CA LEU A 682 4.08 47.74 18.44
C LEU A 682 3.96 46.29 18.93
N ASN A 683 5.09 45.65 19.26
CA ASN A 683 5.20 44.23 19.62
C ASN A 683 4.56 43.83 20.95
N GLU A 684 4.45 44.73 21.93
CA GLU A 684 4.13 44.31 23.32
C GLU A 684 2.67 44.49 23.75
N GLU A 685 1.80 45.11 22.94
CA GLU A 685 0.44 45.50 23.39
C GLU A 685 -0.70 45.22 22.39
N GLY A 686 -0.61 44.15 21.59
CA GLY A 686 -1.71 43.77 20.69
C GLY A 686 -1.81 44.58 19.40
N GLY A 687 -0.73 45.27 19.03
CA GLY A 687 -0.58 45.99 17.77
C GLY A 687 0.13 45.14 16.71
N LEU A 688 -0.63 44.66 15.72
CA LEU A 688 -0.20 43.96 14.50
C LEU A 688 0.45 42.56 14.71
N PRO A 689 0.00 41.52 14.00
CA PRO A 689 0.62 40.19 14.07
C PRO A 689 1.87 40.13 13.20
N SER A 690 2.76 39.17 13.45
CA SER A 690 3.87 38.87 12.52
C SER A 690 3.33 38.41 11.15
N ILE A 691 4.05 38.77 10.09
CA ILE A 691 3.76 38.33 8.73
C ILE A 691 4.76 37.24 8.35
N TYR A 692 4.26 36.05 7.99
CA TYR A 692 5.05 34.97 7.43
C TYR A 692 4.94 34.95 5.92
N VAL A 693 6.08 34.98 5.25
CA VAL A 693 6.20 35.08 3.80
C VAL A 693 6.71 33.76 3.24
N PRO A 694 5.86 32.91 2.62
CA PRO A 694 6.29 31.64 2.06
C PRO A 694 7.08 31.87 0.78
N LEU A 695 8.28 31.31 0.68
CA LEU A 695 9.10 31.29 -0.52
C LEU A 695 9.19 29.86 -1.04
N THR A 696 8.73 29.62 -2.26
CA THR A 696 8.72 28.30 -2.88
C THR A 696 9.76 28.23 -3.99
N LEU A 697 10.62 27.21 -3.98
CA LEU A 697 11.67 27.03 -4.99
C LEU A 697 11.79 25.57 -5.43
N GLN A 698 11.87 25.34 -6.74
CA GLN A 698 12.13 24.03 -7.33
C GLN A 698 13.57 23.92 -7.86
N VAL A 699 14.21 22.77 -7.65
CA VAL A 699 15.51 22.43 -8.26
C VAL A 699 15.30 21.50 -9.46
N VAL A 700 15.84 21.89 -10.63
CA VAL A 700 15.72 21.15 -11.88
C VAL A 700 17.06 20.52 -12.27
N LYS A 701 17.07 19.24 -12.67
CA LYS A 701 18.27 18.55 -13.15
C LYS A 701 18.51 18.77 -14.65
N PRO A 702 19.77 18.86 -15.10
CA PRO A 702 20.08 18.83 -16.53
C PRO A 702 19.79 17.45 -17.12
N GLN A 703 19.45 17.39 -18.40
CA GLN A 703 19.29 16.15 -19.16
C GLN A 703 20.00 16.27 -20.51
N ALA A 704 20.61 15.18 -20.97
CA ALA A 704 21.14 15.00 -22.32
C ALA A 704 20.45 13.80 -22.96
N ASN A 705 20.47 13.70 -24.30
CA ASN A 705 20.05 12.53 -25.08
C ASN A 705 21.18 12.08 -26.00
N ILE A 706 21.29 10.78 -26.27
CA ILE A 706 22.12 10.30 -27.39
C ILE A 706 21.43 10.75 -28.69
N GLU A 707 22.14 11.46 -29.57
CA GLU A 707 21.51 12.11 -30.72
C GLU A 707 20.93 11.08 -31.70
N LYS A 708 21.75 10.13 -32.16
CA LYS A 708 21.31 9.15 -33.15
C LYS A 708 22.10 7.85 -33.15
N LYS A 709 21.37 6.74 -33.23
CA LYS A 709 21.88 5.39 -33.53
C LYS A 709 22.07 5.24 -35.04
N ILE A 710 23.17 4.58 -35.46
CA ILE A 710 23.40 4.23 -36.87
C ILE A 710 22.66 2.93 -37.20
N ALA A 711 21.61 3.01 -38.03
CA ALA A 711 20.66 1.93 -38.26
C ALA A 711 21.29 0.56 -38.58
N GLU A 712 22.39 0.56 -39.34
CA GLU A 712 23.12 -0.60 -39.82
C GLU A 712 23.74 -1.46 -38.71
N TYR A 713 23.94 -0.90 -37.51
CA TYR A 713 24.54 -1.59 -36.36
C TYR A 713 23.51 -2.11 -35.34
N TRP A 714 22.22 -1.82 -35.51
CA TRP A 714 21.17 -2.09 -34.53
C TRP A 714 20.01 -2.93 -35.08
N TYR A 715 19.49 -3.83 -34.25
CA TYR A 715 18.37 -4.71 -34.59
C TYR A 715 17.18 -4.51 -33.64
N SER A 716 15.98 -4.72 -34.18
CA SER A 716 14.72 -4.63 -33.44
C SER A 716 14.53 -5.80 -32.47
N ASP A 717 13.83 -5.54 -31.37
CA ASP A 717 13.48 -6.56 -30.37
C ASP A 717 12.57 -7.69 -30.90
N ASN A 718 11.88 -7.49 -32.03
CA ASN A 718 11.04 -8.51 -32.66
C ASN A 718 11.72 -9.18 -33.85
N ASN A 719 13.01 -8.91 -34.05
CA ASN A 719 13.82 -9.53 -35.08
C ASN A 719 13.23 -9.33 -36.50
N THR A 720 12.58 -8.18 -36.70
CA THR A 720 12.23 -7.67 -38.03
C THR A 720 13.45 -6.91 -38.55
N ASP A 721 13.86 -7.16 -39.81
CA ASP A 721 15.00 -6.48 -40.46
C ASP A 721 14.84 -4.95 -40.54
N ALA A 722 13.66 -4.40 -40.20
CA ALA A 722 13.42 -2.96 -40.11
C ALA A 722 13.99 -2.37 -38.82
N PHE A 723 14.97 -1.47 -38.96
CA PHE A 723 15.46 -0.64 -37.86
C PHE A 723 14.37 0.32 -37.37
N ASN A 724 14.12 0.33 -36.06
CA ASN A 724 13.33 1.36 -35.40
C ASN A 724 14.20 2.01 -34.32
N LYS A 725 14.44 3.33 -34.46
CA LYS A 725 15.28 4.10 -33.53
C LYS A 725 14.87 3.95 -32.05
N GLU A 726 13.59 3.72 -31.78
CA GLU A 726 13.03 3.64 -30.42
C GLU A 726 13.00 2.21 -29.87
N THR A 727 12.80 1.19 -30.72
CA THR A 727 12.63 -0.21 -30.27
C THR A 727 13.79 -1.14 -30.67
N SER A 728 14.83 -0.64 -31.33
CA SER A 728 16.04 -1.42 -31.61
C SER A 728 17.02 -1.34 -30.44
N THR A 729 17.12 -2.41 -29.65
CA THR A 729 17.99 -2.46 -28.46
C THR A 729 19.23 -3.34 -28.60
N TYR A 730 19.36 -4.11 -29.69
CA TYR A 730 20.45 -5.07 -29.87
C TYR A 730 21.54 -4.56 -30.83
N GLN A 731 22.74 -4.32 -30.30
CA GLN A 731 23.96 -4.12 -31.09
C GLN A 731 24.63 -5.48 -31.34
N ARG A 732 24.97 -5.79 -32.59
CA ARG A 732 25.69 -7.04 -32.94
C ARG A 732 27.19 -6.83 -32.82
N LEU A 733 27.80 -7.66 -31.99
CA LEU A 733 29.24 -7.73 -31.83
C LEU A 733 29.75 -8.92 -32.65
N ASN A 734 30.84 -8.73 -33.38
CA ASN A 734 31.40 -9.72 -34.28
C ASN A 734 32.92 -9.78 -34.14
N VAL A 735 33.50 -10.90 -34.56
CA VAL A 735 34.96 -10.97 -34.80
C VAL A 735 35.35 -10.09 -35.98
N PRO A 736 36.64 -9.74 -36.14
CA PRO A 736 37.11 -8.98 -37.28
C PRO A 736 36.71 -9.63 -38.61
N TYR A 737 36.53 -8.81 -39.64
CA TYR A 737 36.28 -9.34 -40.97
C TYR A 737 37.54 -10.05 -41.52
N PRO A 738 37.37 -11.12 -42.31
CA PRO A 738 38.48 -11.84 -42.94
C PRO A 738 39.44 -10.98 -43.76
N LYS A 739 40.74 -11.20 -43.52
CA LYS A 739 41.88 -10.61 -44.24
C LYS A 739 42.95 -11.68 -44.47
N ASP A 740 43.73 -11.55 -45.54
CA ASP A 740 44.85 -12.44 -45.83
C ASP A 740 45.80 -12.55 -44.63
N ASN A 741 46.16 -13.78 -44.27
CA ASN A 741 47.01 -14.13 -43.12
C ASN A 741 46.48 -13.64 -41.75
N GLY A 742 45.21 -13.23 -41.66
CA GLY A 742 44.56 -12.85 -40.41
C GLY A 742 44.02 -14.06 -39.63
N ASN A 743 43.35 -13.80 -38.50
CA ASN A 743 42.60 -14.81 -37.77
C ASN A 743 41.39 -14.19 -37.07
N SER A 744 40.51 -15.03 -36.55
CA SER A 744 39.29 -14.61 -35.87
C SER A 744 39.44 -14.40 -34.35
N LEU A 745 40.63 -14.65 -33.77
CA LEU A 745 40.84 -14.69 -32.31
C LEU A 745 40.80 -13.31 -31.64
N ASN A 746 40.98 -12.23 -32.41
CA ASN A 746 40.96 -10.86 -31.88
C ASN A 746 39.54 -10.28 -31.81
N TYR A 747 38.71 -10.81 -30.91
CA TYR A 747 37.31 -10.36 -30.76
C TYR A 747 37.23 -9.07 -29.93
N ILE A 748 37.62 -7.97 -30.56
CA ILE A 748 37.58 -6.62 -30.03
C ILE A 748 36.58 -5.79 -30.85
N VAL A 749 35.65 -5.13 -30.16
CA VAL A 749 34.63 -4.28 -30.78
C VAL A 749 34.57 -2.94 -30.05
N ASP A 750 34.71 -1.84 -30.79
CA ASP A 750 34.44 -0.51 -30.28
C ASP A 750 32.94 -0.21 -30.36
N LEU A 751 32.30 -0.11 -29.19
CA LEU A 751 30.87 0.10 -29.02
C LEU A 751 30.39 1.46 -29.57
N ASP A 752 31.29 2.44 -29.67
CA ASP A 752 30.96 3.79 -30.16
C ASP A 752 30.60 3.81 -31.64
N ASN A 753 31.08 2.83 -32.42
CA ASN A 753 30.79 2.70 -33.86
C ASN A 753 29.30 2.54 -34.20
N ALA A 754 28.44 2.24 -33.21
CA ALA A 754 27.00 2.10 -33.44
C ALA A 754 26.23 3.41 -33.30
N PHE A 755 26.90 4.53 -33.03
CA PHE A 755 26.32 5.86 -32.85
C PHE A 755 26.92 6.87 -33.82
N GLU A 756 26.15 7.92 -34.13
CA GLU A 756 26.71 9.06 -34.86
C GLU A 756 27.79 9.72 -33.99
N VAL A 757 28.97 9.90 -34.57
CA VAL A 757 30.11 10.53 -33.91
C VAL A 757 30.03 12.04 -34.00
N ASN A 758 30.61 12.74 -33.03
CA ASN A 758 30.77 14.18 -33.12
C ASN A 758 31.78 14.53 -34.22
N SER A 759 31.30 15.07 -35.35
CA SER A 759 32.13 15.44 -36.51
C SER A 759 33.15 16.56 -36.24
N LEU A 760 33.05 17.26 -35.10
CA LEU A 760 33.99 18.30 -34.70
C LEU A 760 35.21 17.74 -33.95
N LEU A 761 35.15 16.49 -33.50
CA LEU A 761 36.23 15.80 -32.82
C LEU A 761 36.85 14.76 -33.75
N HIS A 762 38.19 14.73 -33.83
CA HIS A 762 38.94 13.76 -34.65
C HIS A 762 38.93 12.32 -34.07
N PHE A 763 38.00 12.01 -33.15
CA PHE A 763 37.90 10.76 -32.39
C PHE A 763 36.46 10.21 -32.41
N ASN A 764 36.30 8.88 -32.30
CA ASN A 764 35.00 8.17 -32.31
C ASN A 764 34.20 8.39 -31.01
N ALA A 765 33.87 9.63 -30.65
CA ALA A 765 33.06 9.93 -29.46
C ALA A 765 31.56 10.02 -29.80
N ILE A 766 30.70 9.45 -28.95
CA ILE A 766 29.22 9.52 -29.11
C ILE A 766 28.77 10.99 -29.13
N LYS A 767 27.94 11.36 -30.12
CA LYS A 767 27.30 12.67 -30.16
C LYS A 767 26.06 12.71 -29.25
N PHE A 768 26.06 13.66 -28.32
CA PHE A 768 24.93 13.92 -27.42
C PHE A 768 24.16 15.16 -27.85
N ASP A 769 22.84 15.02 -27.97
CA ASP A 769 21.92 16.12 -28.18
C ASP A 769 21.55 16.77 -26.84
N LEU A 770 21.98 18.02 -26.68
CA LEU A 770 21.63 18.89 -25.57
C LEU A 770 20.40 19.79 -25.86
N THR A 771 19.93 19.85 -27.11
CA THR A 771 18.85 20.77 -27.53
C THR A 771 17.49 20.38 -26.97
N ASN A 772 17.30 19.12 -26.58
CA ASN A 772 16.15 18.66 -25.80
C ASN A 772 16.09 19.29 -24.38
N ASN A 773 17.12 20.03 -23.96
CA ASN A 773 17.06 20.90 -22.80
C ASN A 773 16.67 22.33 -23.22
N THR A 774 15.38 22.53 -23.52
CA THR A 774 14.80 23.86 -23.82
C THR A 774 14.83 24.82 -22.61
N ASN A 775 15.45 24.42 -21.50
CA ASN A 775 15.46 25.18 -20.27
C ASN A 775 16.66 26.14 -20.24
N ASP A 776 16.35 27.44 -20.33
CA ASP A 776 17.31 28.54 -20.26
C ASP A 776 18.25 28.46 -19.04
N LEU A 777 17.82 27.78 -17.97
CA LEU A 777 18.59 27.60 -16.73
C LEU A 777 19.97 26.96 -16.90
N PHE A 778 20.20 26.23 -17.99
CA PHE A 778 21.46 25.52 -18.22
C PHE A 778 22.32 26.12 -19.34
N LYS A 779 21.83 27.17 -20.03
CA LYS A 779 22.59 27.88 -21.09
C LYS A 779 23.90 28.43 -20.52
N GLY A 780 25.03 28.08 -21.14
CA GLY A 780 26.38 28.54 -20.76
C GLY A 780 27.11 27.67 -19.73
N ASN A 781 26.41 26.79 -19.00
CA ASN A 781 27.01 25.89 -17.99
C ASN A 781 27.52 24.56 -18.55
N TRP A 782 27.62 24.45 -19.88
CA TRP A 782 28.02 23.25 -20.62
C TRP A 782 29.33 23.42 -21.41
N ALA A 783 30.14 24.44 -21.09
CA ALA A 783 31.33 24.90 -21.84
C ALA A 783 31.99 23.80 -22.70
N ASN A 784 32.19 23.89 -24.02
CA ASN A 784 32.23 25.01 -24.98
C ASN A 784 31.22 24.82 -26.13
N GLU A 785 31.00 25.86 -26.92
CA GLU A 785 30.15 25.94 -28.13
C GLU A 785 30.45 24.87 -29.23
N ASN A 786 31.41 23.96 -28.98
CA ASN A 786 31.80 22.84 -29.83
C ASN A 786 31.46 21.44 -29.26
N GLY A 787 30.91 21.32 -28.04
CA GLY A 787 30.43 20.04 -27.48
C GLY A 787 31.50 19.13 -26.83
N ASP A 788 32.67 19.67 -26.48
CA ASP A 788 33.88 18.87 -26.19
C ASP A 788 34.12 18.44 -24.72
N TYR A 789 33.13 18.54 -23.82
CA TYR A 789 33.34 18.28 -22.37
C TYR A 789 32.31 17.34 -21.72
N ILE A 790 31.44 16.69 -22.50
CA ILE A 790 30.61 15.60 -21.95
C ILE A 790 31.46 14.33 -21.87
N GLN A 791 31.65 13.85 -20.65
CA GLN A 791 32.30 12.57 -20.42
C GLN A 791 31.25 11.47 -20.36
N TYR A 792 31.59 10.29 -20.89
CA TYR A 792 30.73 9.13 -20.79
C TYR A 792 31.53 7.86 -20.55
N ILE A 793 30.88 6.91 -19.90
CA ILE A 793 31.43 5.59 -19.59
C ILE A 793 30.43 4.52 -19.99
N TYR A 794 30.94 3.39 -20.45
CA TYR A 794 30.16 2.16 -20.58
C TYR A 794 30.30 1.31 -19.33
N TYR A 795 29.26 0.57 -19.00
CA TYR A 795 29.28 -0.41 -17.93
C TYR A 795 28.35 -1.58 -18.26
N PHE A 796 28.61 -2.76 -17.70
CA PHE A 796 27.66 -3.87 -17.78
C PHE A 796 26.52 -3.63 -16.78
N ASP A 797 25.30 -3.46 -17.27
CA ASP A 797 24.07 -3.34 -16.48
C ASP A 797 23.56 -4.73 -16.06
N GLU A 798 24.49 -5.57 -15.61
CA GLU A 798 24.22 -6.87 -15.00
C GLU A 798 24.34 -6.76 -13.47
N PRO A 799 23.69 -7.66 -12.72
CA PRO A 799 23.82 -7.66 -11.26
C PRO A 799 25.27 -7.86 -10.81
N ILE A 800 25.75 -7.06 -9.84
CA ILE A 800 27.09 -7.24 -9.25
C ILE A 800 27.11 -8.46 -8.29
N VAL A 801 25.98 -8.72 -7.62
CA VAL A 801 25.90 -9.74 -6.56
C VAL A 801 25.66 -11.11 -7.19
N PRO A 802 26.49 -12.13 -6.91
CA PRO A 802 26.35 -13.46 -7.50
C PRO A 802 25.00 -14.13 -7.26
N ALA A 803 24.38 -13.89 -6.10
CA ALA A 803 23.05 -14.41 -5.76
C ALA A 803 21.93 -13.79 -6.62
N ALA A 804 22.16 -12.60 -7.19
CA ALA A 804 21.22 -11.89 -8.04
C ALA A 804 21.55 -12.05 -9.54
N ALA A 805 22.55 -12.84 -9.90
CA ALA A 805 23.00 -13.02 -11.29
C ALA A 805 21.84 -13.39 -12.22
N ARG A 806 21.79 -12.73 -13.38
CA ARG A 806 20.74 -12.96 -14.39
C ARG A 806 20.95 -14.32 -15.04
N GLU A 807 19.95 -15.20 -14.96
CA GLU A 807 19.98 -16.48 -15.66
C GLU A 807 19.47 -16.30 -17.10
N LEU A 808 20.29 -16.68 -18.07
CA LEU A 808 19.98 -16.69 -19.49
C LEU A 808 20.01 -18.14 -19.99
N THR A 809 18.89 -18.61 -20.54
CA THR A 809 18.80 -19.97 -21.12
C THR A 809 18.91 -19.89 -22.62
N ILE A 810 19.93 -20.52 -23.20
CA ILE A 810 20.20 -20.53 -24.65
C ILE A 810 20.27 -21.99 -25.09
N ASN A 811 19.38 -22.39 -26.00
CA ASN A 811 19.31 -23.76 -26.52
C ASN A 811 19.31 -24.83 -25.39
N GLY A 812 18.54 -24.58 -24.32
CA GLY A 812 18.44 -25.45 -23.14
C GLY A 812 19.60 -25.35 -22.13
N ALA A 813 20.70 -24.68 -22.47
CA ALA A 813 21.83 -24.45 -21.57
C ALA A 813 21.64 -23.16 -20.74
N LYS A 814 21.92 -23.22 -19.44
CA LYS A 814 21.77 -22.09 -18.51
C LYS A 814 23.11 -21.39 -18.25
N PHE A 815 23.11 -20.07 -18.37
CA PHE A 815 24.25 -19.20 -18.10
C PHE A 815 23.87 -18.16 -17.06
N LYS A 816 24.69 -17.98 -16.02
CA LYS A 816 24.52 -16.94 -15.00
C LYS A 816 25.40 -15.74 -15.34
N LEU A 817 24.79 -14.62 -15.66
CA LEU A 817 25.45 -13.37 -16.04
C LEU A 817 25.47 -12.41 -14.84
N GLN A 818 26.65 -11.87 -14.57
CA GLN A 818 26.86 -10.86 -13.53
C GLN A 818 27.92 -9.85 -14.03
N SER A 819 27.96 -8.67 -13.42
CA SER A 819 29.02 -7.69 -13.65
C SER A 819 30.02 -7.71 -12.49
N ARG A 820 31.24 -7.22 -12.73
CA ARG A 820 32.22 -6.94 -11.68
C ARG A 820 32.84 -5.57 -11.92
N SER A 821 33.10 -4.85 -10.84
CA SER A 821 33.80 -3.57 -10.91
C SER A 821 35.31 -3.76 -10.93
N ASN A 822 35.97 -3.05 -11.84
CA ASN A 822 37.42 -2.85 -11.84
C ASN A 822 37.68 -1.34 -11.98
N GLY A 823 38.45 -0.75 -11.05
CA GLY A 823 38.68 0.70 -11.05
C GLY A 823 37.44 1.57 -10.81
N GLY A 824 36.46 1.10 -10.01
CA GLY A 824 35.27 1.88 -9.64
C GLY A 824 34.09 1.83 -10.63
N THR A 825 34.27 1.23 -11.82
CA THR A 825 33.22 1.08 -12.84
C THR A 825 32.90 -0.39 -13.09
N GLN A 826 31.63 -0.77 -13.29
CA GLN A 826 31.18 -2.15 -13.56
C GLN A 826 31.53 -2.59 -14.99
N ASN A 827 32.81 -2.80 -15.29
CA ASN A 827 33.31 -2.95 -16.67
C ASN A 827 33.71 -4.38 -17.06
N VAL A 828 33.46 -5.39 -16.22
CA VAL A 828 33.73 -6.81 -16.54
C VAL A 828 32.44 -7.61 -16.55
N LEU A 829 32.18 -8.34 -17.64
CA LEU A 829 31.12 -9.34 -17.75
C LEU A 829 31.64 -10.68 -17.26
N VAL A 830 30.92 -11.28 -16.34
CA VAL A 830 31.25 -12.58 -15.77
C VAL A 830 30.10 -13.54 -16.04
N VAL A 831 30.41 -14.67 -16.66
CA VAL A 831 29.44 -15.74 -16.98
C VAL A 831 29.85 -16.99 -16.20
N ASN A 832 28.92 -17.58 -15.44
CA ASN A 832 29.19 -18.76 -14.61
C ASN A 832 30.45 -18.63 -13.74
N GLY A 833 30.72 -17.41 -13.24
CA GLY A 833 31.89 -17.11 -12.40
C GLY A 833 33.21 -16.86 -13.16
N VAL A 834 33.21 -16.88 -14.49
CA VAL A 834 34.40 -16.66 -15.33
C VAL A 834 34.27 -15.37 -16.13
N ASP A 835 35.34 -14.57 -16.22
CA ASP A 835 35.38 -13.35 -17.01
C ASP A 835 35.26 -13.67 -18.51
N VAL A 836 34.22 -13.14 -19.14
CA VAL A 836 33.90 -13.41 -20.56
C VAL A 836 34.12 -12.17 -21.43
N ALA A 837 33.91 -10.96 -20.92
CA ALA A 837 34.23 -9.75 -21.65
C ALA A 837 34.63 -8.61 -20.71
N THR A 838 35.44 -7.68 -21.21
CA THR A 838 35.86 -6.47 -20.48
C THR A 838 35.70 -5.25 -21.38
N ILE A 839 35.19 -4.16 -20.80
CA ILE A 839 35.10 -2.85 -21.47
C ILE A 839 36.24 -1.96 -20.95
N SER A 840 37.01 -1.40 -21.86
CA SER A 840 38.08 -0.45 -21.55
C SER A 840 37.51 0.82 -20.92
N GLN A 841 38.26 1.41 -19.98
CA GLN A 841 37.87 2.62 -19.24
C GLN A 841 39.05 3.59 -19.26
N ASN A 842 39.14 4.40 -20.31
CA ASN A 842 40.19 5.42 -20.43
C ASN A 842 39.62 6.79 -20.07
N TYR A 843 39.78 7.19 -18.81
CA TYR A 843 39.48 8.55 -18.35
C TYR A 843 40.66 9.47 -18.68
N LEU A 844 40.85 9.83 -19.95
CA LEU A 844 41.80 10.88 -20.33
C LEU A 844 41.06 12.07 -20.95
N PRO A 845 41.36 13.31 -20.52
CA PRO A 845 40.93 14.48 -21.27
C PRO A 845 41.58 14.38 -22.65
N LEU A 846 40.77 14.37 -23.71
CA LEU A 846 41.19 14.40 -25.13
C LEU A 846 41.68 13.09 -25.78
N VAL A 847 41.59 11.93 -25.11
CA VAL A 847 41.83 10.61 -25.75
C VAL A 847 40.80 9.61 -25.24
N GLN A 848 39.80 9.26 -26.07
CA GLN A 848 38.73 8.34 -25.68
C GLN A 848 38.76 7.05 -26.52
N SER A 849 38.89 5.93 -25.82
CA SER A 849 38.43 4.62 -26.28
C SER A 849 37.56 4.06 -25.16
N ASN A 850 36.43 4.71 -24.90
CA ASN A 850 35.61 4.42 -23.72
C ASN A 850 34.64 3.24 -23.96
N GLY A 851 34.58 2.75 -25.19
CA GLY A 851 33.70 1.66 -25.63
C GLY A 851 34.42 0.42 -26.17
N GLU A 852 35.75 0.29 -26.08
CA GLU A 852 36.43 -0.92 -26.57
C GLU A 852 36.10 -2.12 -25.69
N LEU A 853 35.30 -3.05 -26.23
CA LEU A 853 34.95 -4.31 -25.61
C LEU A 853 35.85 -5.41 -26.16
N THR A 854 36.54 -6.13 -25.26
CA THR A 854 37.31 -7.33 -25.58
C THR A 854 36.60 -8.57 -25.07
N TYR A 855 36.34 -9.55 -25.95
CA TYR A 855 35.76 -10.85 -25.58
C TYR A 855 36.87 -11.88 -25.32
N SER A 856 36.83 -12.51 -24.15
CA SER A 856 37.87 -13.40 -23.65
C SER A 856 37.92 -14.72 -24.43
N ASN A 857 39.12 -15.21 -24.73
CA ASN A 857 39.31 -16.51 -25.37
C ASN A 857 39.53 -17.62 -24.33
N ASN A 858 38.47 -18.01 -23.61
CA ASN A 858 38.48 -19.09 -22.62
C ASN A 858 37.31 -20.06 -22.80
N THR A 859 37.33 -21.20 -22.10
CA THR A 859 36.33 -22.27 -22.23
C THR A 859 34.89 -21.77 -22.06
N THR A 860 34.62 -20.96 -21.03
CA THR A 860 33.27 -20.42 -20.78
C THR A 860 32.82 -19.48 -21.89
N SER A 861 33.73 -18.64 -22.38
CA SER A 861 33.45 -17.69 -23.46
C SER A 861 33.14 -18.42 -24.77
N LYS A 862 33.86 -19.50 -25.08
CA LYS A 862 33.58 -20.37 -26.24
C LYS A 862 32.22 -21.06 -26.12
N LEU A 863 31.87 -21.57 -24.93
CA LEU A 863 30.57 -22.19 -24.69
C LEU A 863 29.42 -21.19 -24.83
N PHE A 864 29.57 -20.00 -24.23
CA PHE A 864 28.56 -18.94 -24.31
C PHE A 864 28.38 -18.43 -25.75
N LEU A 865 29.48 -18.29 -26.50
CA LEU A 865 29.46 -17.85 -27.89
C LEU A 865 28.83 -18.87 -28.84
N ASN A 866 29.10 -20.17 -28.64
CA ASN A 866 28.60 -21.24 -29.52
C ASN A 866 27.21 -21.78 -29.16
N ALA A 867 26.60 -21.29 -28.07
CA ALA A 867 25.30 -21.78 -27.60
C ALA A 867 24.17 -21.55 -28.63
N ILE A 868 24.33 -20.58 -29.54
CA ILE A 868 23.40 -20.31 -30.62
C ILE A 868 24.14 -19.95 -31.92
N SER A 869 23.50 -20.24 -33.06
CA SER A 869 23.94 -19.79 -34.40
C SER A 869 23.85 -18.27 -34.53
N HIS A 870 24.59 -17.69 -35.48
CA HIS A 870 24.51 -16.26 -35.77
C HIS A 870 23.25 -15.84 -36.56
N ASP A 871 22.38 -16.79 -36.97
CA ASP A 871 21.22 -16.53 -37.83
C ASP A 871 20.30 -15.42 -37.27
N LYS A 872 19.76 -14.65 -38.21
CA LYS A 872 18.86 -13.51 -38.05
C LYS A 872 17.44 -13.92 -37.61
N LYS A 873 17.15 -15.16 -37.18
CA LYS A 873 15.76 -15.65 -36.99
C LYS A 873 15.33 -16.00 -35.56
N TYR A 874 16.18 -15.84 -34.55
CA TYR A 874 15.84 -16.26 -33.18
C TYR A 874 15.22 -15.16 -32.30
N LYS A 875 14.14 -15.51 -31.58
CA LYS A 875 13.41 -14.65 -30.63
C LYS A 875 14.27 -14.35 -29.38
N ASN A 876 14.04 -13.19 -28.75
CA ASN A 876 14.88 -12.64 -27.66
C ASN A 876 15.20 -13.60 -26.49
N SER A 877 14.35 -14.57 -26.18
CA SER A 877 14.54 -15.52 -25.09
C SER A 877 15.68 -16.53 -25.31
N GLU A 878 16.22 -16.62 -26.52
CA GLU A 878 17.29 -17.57 -26.88
C GLU A 878 18.57 -16.87 -27.38
N SER A 879 18.65 -15.54 -27.31
CA SER A 879 19.81 -14.78 -27.81
C SER A 879 20.96 -14.70 -26.79
N ASN A 880 22.20 -14.72 -27.27
CA ASN A 880 23.42 -14.60 -26.46
C ASN A 880 23.87 -13.13 -26.32
N TYR A 881 23.41 -12.45 -25.27
CA TYR A 881 23.70 -11.02 -25.05
C TYR A 881 23.98 -10.67 -23.59
N ALA A 882 24.70 -9.56 -23.40
CA ALA A 882 24.85 -8.87 -22.12
C ALA A 882 24.15 -7.51 -22.14
N LYS A 883 23.66 -7.05 -20.98
CA LYS A 883 23.15 -5.69 -20.83
C LYS A 883 24.30 -4.72 -20.62
N VAL A 884 24.30 -3.63 -21.37
CA VAL A 884 25.31 -2.58 -21.31
C VAL A 884 24.60 -1.24 -21.09
N GLY A 885 25.12 -0.43 -20.18
CA GLY A 885 24.69 0.94 -19.94
C GLY A 885 25.72 1.96 -20.42
N ILE A 886 25.25 3.11 -20.88
CA ILE A 886 26.05 4.32 -21.15
C ILE A 886 25.63 5.38 -20.14
N LYS A 887 26.56 5.87 -19.35
CA LYS A 887 26.33 6.97 -18.40
C LYS A 887 27.10 8.20 -18.86
N ALA A 888 26.38 9.29 -19.16
CA ALA A 888 26.98 10.59 -19.47
C ALA A 888 26.92 11.53 -18.26
N PHE A 889 27.99 12.30 -18.07
CA PHE A 889 28.14 13.25 -16.98
C PHE A 889 28.96 14.47 -17.43
N ASN A 890 28.80 15.58 -16.72
CA ASN A 890 29.62 16.77 -16.93
C ASN A 890 30.89 16.73 -16.04
N ASP A 891 31.73 17.76 -16.15
CA ASP A 891 33.00 17.88 -15.40
C ASP A 891 32.87 17.95 -13.87
N CYS A 892 31.65 18.01 -13.33
CA CYS A 892 31.39 17.96 -11.89
C CYS A 892 30.70 16.66 -11.44
N ASP A 893 30.79 15.61 -12.27
CA ASP A 893 30.13 14.30 -12.05
C ASP A 893 28.59 14.36 -12.00
N ILE A 894 27.97 15.44 -12.47
CA ILE A 894 26.51 15.54 -12.54
C ILE A 894 26.05 14.67 -13.72
N VAL A 895 25.23 13.66 -13.41
CA VAL A 895 24.68 12.73 -14.41
C VAL A 895 23.70 13.46 -15.32
N LEU A 896 24.00 13.46 -16.62
CA LEU A 896 23.20 14.10 -17.66
C LEU A 896 22.24 13.10 -18.32
N GLY A 897 22.60 11.82 -18.35
CA GLY A 897 21.78 10.76 -18.90
C GLY A 897 22.34 9.37 -18.62
N ASN A 898 21.46 8.37 -18.62
CA ASN A 898 21.84 6.97 -18.49
C ASN A 898 20.98 6.11 -19.42
N TRP A 899 21.59 5.49 -20.42
CA TRP A 899 20.92 4.70 -21.45
C TRP A 899 21.32 3.23 -21.35
N LYS A 900 20.40 2.34 -21.73
CA LYS A 900 20.59 0.89 -21.65
C LYS A 900 20.45 0.27 -23.03
N MET A 901 21.28 -0.74 -23.32
CA MET A 901 21.29 -1.50 -24.55
C MET A 901 21.65 -2.98 -24.30
N ASN A 902 21.43 -3.81 -25.32
CA ASN A 902 21.85 -5.20 -25.34
C ASN A 902 23.01 -5.37 -26.34
N ALA A 903 24.12 -5.93 -25.86
CA ALA A 903 25.28 -6.30 -26.66
C ALA A 903 25.22 -7.80 -27.00
N ARG A 904 24.88 -8.15 -28.24
CA ARG A 904 24.75 -9.54 -28.72
C ARG A 904 26.05 -10.04 -29.33
N PHE A 905 26.61 -11.12 -28.81
CA PHE A 905 27.86 -11.69 -29.29
C PHE A 905 27.60 -12.68 -30.43
N LEU A 906 27.98 -12.39 -31.67
CA LEU A 906 27.75 -13.36 -32.76
C LEU A 906 28.83 -14.43 -32.82
N ARG A 907 28.37 -15.67 -33.03
CA ARG A 907 29.24 -16.80 -33.35
C ARG A 907 29.91 -16.56 -34.72
N PRO A 908 31.25 -16.76 -34.85
CA PRO A 908 31.96 -16.50 -36.10
C PRO A 908 31.52 -17.31 -37.31
N ILE A 909 31.23 -18.61 -37.12
CA ILE A 909 30.88 -19.54 -38.20
C ILE A 909 29.68 -20.40 -37.84
N ASP A 910 28.91 -20.80 -38.85
CA ASP A 910 27.89 -21.84 -38.79
C ASP A 910 28.26 -22.99 -39.73
N ALA A 911 27.86 -24.21 -39.34
CA ALA A 911 27.97 -25.42 -40.16
C ALA A 911 26.58 -26.05 -40.25
N ASP A 912 25.79 -25.68 -41.25
CA ASP A 912 24.40 -26.12 -41.35
C ASP A 912 24.29 -27.48 -42.06
N PRO A 913 23.34 -28.34 -41.66
CA PRO A 913 23.16 -29.63 -42.31
C PRO A 913 22.67 -29.48 -43.75
N VAL A 914 23.25 -30.26 -44.65
CA VAL A 914 22.81 -30.38 -46.05
C VAL A 914 22.01 -31.67 -46.21
N ALA A 915 20.71 -31.54 -46.51
CA ALA A 915 19.81 -32.67 -46.69
C ALA A 915 20.00 -33.38 -48.04
N GLY A 916 19.56 -34.64 -48.13
CA GLY A 916 19.42 -35.38 -49.39
C GLY A 916 20.63 -36.21 -49.81
N LYS A 917 21.63 -36.37 -48.92
CA LYS A 917 22.71 -37.35 -49.14
C LYS A 917 22.26 -38.75 -48.70
N GLN A 918 22.74 -39.76 -49.40
CA GLN A 918 22.30 -41.14 -49.24
C GLN A 918 23.47 -42.12 -49.27
N PHE A 919 23.31 -43.24 -48.56
CA PHE A 919 24.18 -44.41 -48.61
C PHE A 919 23.47 -45.52 -49.37
N THR A 920 24.20 -46.23 -50.22
CA THR A 920 23.68 -47.37 -50.99
C THR A 920 23.99 -48.68 -50.27
N ASP A 921 22.97 -49.50 -50.01
CA ASP A 921 23.20 -50.79 -49.37
C ASP A 921 23.80 -51.84 -50.32
N ALA A 922 24.69 -52.68 -49.79
CA ALA A 922 25.48 -53.68 -50.52
C ALA A 922 26.37 -53.14 -51.67
N GLU A 923 26.77 -51.86 -51.60
CA GLU A 923 27.81 -51.32 -52.48
C GLU A 923 29.17 -52.00 -52.25
N ALA A 924 29.89 -52.32 -53.33
CA ALA A 924 31.19 -52.98 -53.25
C ALA A 924 32.19 -52.13 -52.45
N ASN A 925 32.75 -52.71 -51.39
CA ASN A 925 33.65 -52.06 -50.42
C ASN A 925 32.98 -51.00 -49.50
N GLY A 926 31.65 -51.01 -49.39
CA GLY A 926 30.87 -50.11 -48.53
C GLY A 926 30.59 -48.76 -49.18
N SER A 927 29.47 -48.15 -48.80
CA SER A 927 29.02 -46.87 -49.37
C SER A 927 29.63 -45.69 -48.63
N VAL A 928 30.09 -44.67 -49.36
CA VAL A 928 30.79 -43.52 -48.77
C VAL A 928 30.13 -42.19 -49.11
N VAL A 929 30.06 -41.30 -48.12
CA VAL A 929 29.61 -39.92 -48.29
C VAL A 929 30.69 -38.97 -47.74
N LYS A 930 31.05 -37.94 -48.51
CA LYS A 930 32.04 -36.94 -48.09
C LYS A 930 31.44 -36.05 -47.01
N ILE A 931 32.20 -35.76 -45.95
CA ILE A 931 31.73 -34.89 -44.87
C ILE A 931 31.49 -33.46 -45.38
N ALA A 932 32.29 -33.00 -46.33
CA ALA A 932 32.12 -31.72 -47.00
C ALA A 932 30.78 -31.57 -47.77
N ASP A 933 30.13 -32.69 -48.11
CA ASP A 933 28.83 -32.71 -48.79
C ASP A 933 27.65 -32.71 -47.81
N LEU A 934 27.91 -32.93 -46.52
CA LEU A 934 26.91 -33.01 -45.45
C LEU A 934 26.71 -31.69 -44.70
N LEU A 935 27.65 -30.75 -44.85
CA LEU A 935 27.67 -29.48 -44.13
C LEU A 935 27.87 -28.31 -45.08
N SER A 936 27.08 -27.25 -44.88
CA SER A 936 27.25 -25.97 -45.53
C SER A 936 27.82 -24.97 -44.53
N PHE A 937 28.98 -24.42 -44.84
CA PHE A 937 29.65 -23.47 -43.96
C PHE A 937 29.38 -22.03 -44.40
N ARG A 938 28.98 -21.18 -43.45
CA ARG A 938 28.89 -19.73 -43.63
C ARG A 938 29.44 -18.99 -42.41
N ASP A 939 29.89 -17.76 -42.59
CA ASP A 939 30.28 -16.91 -41.46
C ASP A 939 29.19 -15.93 -41.02
N TRP A 940 29.46 -15.19 -39.95
CA TRP A 940 28.59 -14.16 -39.36
C TRP A 940 28.10 -13.06 -40.33
N ARG A 941 28.70 -12.96 -41.53
CA ARG A 941 28.28 -12.05 -42.62
C ARG A 941 27.29 -12.70 -43.59
N ASP A 942 26.85 -13.92 -43.28
CA ASP A 942 26.08 -14.80 -44.17
C ASP A 942 26.85 -15.19 -45.46
N VAL A 943 28.19 -15.16 -45.44
CA VAL A 943 29.02 -15.53 -46.61
C VAL A 943 29.34 -17.03 -46.57
N TYR A 944 28.88 -17.76 -47.58
CA TYR A 944 29.18 -19.19 -47.74
C TYR A 944 30.65 -19.43 -48.13
N PHE A 945 31.26 -20.44 -47.51
CA PHE A 945 32.67 -20.78 -47.74
C PHE A 945 32.86 -21.45 -49.10
N VAL A 946 31.85 -22.17 -49.58
CA VAL A 946 31.87 -22.85 -50.87
C VAL A 946 30.83 -22.22 -51.78
N THR A 947 31.30 -21.64 -52.87
CA THR A 947 30.52 -21.05 -53.95
C THR A 947 30.94 -21.69 -55.27
N SER A 948 30.18 -21.51 -56.35
CA SER A 948 30.49 -22.10 -57.66
C SER A 948 31.87 -21.71 -58.22
N ASP A 949 32.44 -20.58 -57.77
CA ASP A 949 33.76 -20.06 -58.14
C ASP A 949 34.88 -20.42 -57.13
N TYR A 950 34.55 -21.09 -56.01
CA TYR A 950 35.48 -21.47 -54.93
C TYR A 950 36.27 -20.33 -54.27
N LYS A 951 35.96 -19.05 -54.55
CA LYS A 951 36.78 -17.93 -54.08
C LYS A 951 36.85 -17.78 -52.56
N ASN A 952 35.90 -18.37 -51.84
CA ASN A 952 35.75 -18.24 -50.39
C ASN A 952 36.33 -19.43 -49.60
N VAL A 953 36.88 -20.47 -50.24
CA VAL A 953 37.29 -21.69 -49.53
C VAL A 953 38.48 -21.49 -48.58
N TRP A 954 39.22 -20.40 -48.74
CA TRP A 954 40.26 -19.99 -47.80
C TRP A 954 39.70 -19.60 -46.41
N LEU A 955 38.40 -19.30 -46.30
CA LEU A 955 37.75 -18.97 -45.03
C LEU A 955 37.79 -20.11 -44.01
N PHE A 956 37.86 -21.38 -44.47
CA PHE A 956 38.12 -22.52 -43.58
C PHE A 956 39.42 -22.34 -42.79
N ALA A 957 40.46 -21.77 -43.41
CA ALA A 957 41.74 -21.50 -42.78
C ALA A 957 41.69 -20.24 -41.89
N TYR A 958 41.02 -19.16 -42.34
CA TYR A 958 40.91 -17.91 -41.59
C TYR A 958 40.20 -18.08 -40.23
N TYR A 959 39.12 -18.87 -40.19
CA TYR A 959 38.38 -19.18 -38.96
C TYR A 959 38.96 -20.37 -38.17
N GLY A 960 40.10 -20.90 -38.62
CA GLY A 960 40.83 -21.96 -37.93
C GLY A 960 40.07 -23.28 -37.83
N VAL A 961 39.32 -23.68 -38.86
CA VAL A 961 38.67 -25.00 -38.89
C VAL A 961 39.78 -26.06 -38.89
N GLN A 962 39.80 -26.88 -37.83
CA GLN A 962 40.94 -27.74 -37.51
C GLN A 962 40.54 -29.17 -37.16
N GLY A 963 39.23 -29.46 -37.09
CA GLY A 963 38.79 -30.83 -36.88
C GLY A 963 37.32 -31.05 -37.16
N VAL A 964 37.02 -32.28 -37.59
CA VAL A 964 35.66 -32.78 -37.71
C VAL A 964 35.58 -34.18 -37.10
N ASP A 965 34.67 -34.36 -36.16
CA ASP A 965 34.45 -35.63 -35.46
C ASP A 965 33.00 -36.06 -35.63
N VAL A 966 32.80 -37.14 -36.40
CA VAL A 966 31.48 -37.75 -36.56
C VAL A 966 31.21 -38.63 -35.35
N LYS A 967 30.16 -38.32 -34.58
CA LYS A 967 29.81 -39.05 -33.36
C LYS A 967 29.07 -40.34 -33.70
N ILE A 968 29.81 -41.32 -34.20
CA ILE A 968 29.28 -42.63 -34.61
C ILE A 968 28.41 -43.28 -33.54
N SER A 969 28.83 -43.23 -32.27
CA SER A 969 28.09 -43.78 -31.12
C SER A 969 26.81 -43.03 -30.75
N GLU A 970 26.58 -41.86 -31.36
CA GLU A 970 25.40 -41.02 -31.16
C GLU A 970 24.50 -40.99 -32.40
N ILE A 971 24.79 -41.78 -33.44
CA ILE A 971 23.92 -41.92 -34.60
C ILE A 971 22.58 -42.49 -34.15
N THR A 972 21.49 -41.88 -34.60
CA THR A 972 20.10 -42.26 -34.29
C THR A 972 19.37 -42.67 -35.58
N THR A 973 18.30 -43.45 -35.48
CA THR A 973 17.65 -44.08 -36.65
C THR A 973 16.14 -44.27 -36.48
N ASP A 974 15.41 -44.33 -37.61
CA ASP A 974 14.00 -44.75 -37.66
C ASP A 974 13.80 -46.22 -38.09
N MET A 975 14.88 -46.99 -38.19
CA MET A 975 14.82 -48.41 -38.53
C MET A 975 13.80 -49.13 -37.64
N ASN A 976 12.95 -49.99 -38.23
CA ASN A 976 11.86 -50.68 -37.53
C ASN A 976 10.82 -49.78 -36.84
N GLY A 977 10.66 -48.52 -37.28
CA GLY A 977 9.68 -47.58 -36.72
C GLY A 977 10.14 -46.88 -35.43
N HIS A 978 11.44 -46.94 -35.14
CA HIS A 978 12.07 -46.19 -34.05
C HIS A 978 12.04 -44.67 -34.29
N ASP A 979 12.29 -43.88 -33.24
CA ASP A 979 12.32 -42.41 -33.32
C ASP A 979 13.72 -41.91 -33.71
N ILE A 980 13.87 -41.42 -34.94
CA ILE A 980 15.13 -40.87 -35.48
C ILE A 980 15.71 -39.74 -34.62
N SER A 981 14.93 -39.09 -33.75
CA SER A 981 15.43 -38.03 -32.88
C SER A 981 15.97 -38.52 -31.53
N LYS A 982 15.76 -39.80 -31.18
CA LYS A 982 16.05 -40.34 -29.84
C LYS A 982 16.78 -41.68 -29.85
N ASP A 983 16.35 -42.60 -30.71
CA ASP A 983 16.75 -44.01 -30.64
C ASP A 983 18.09 -44.24 -31.35
N LYS A 984 19.11 -44.63 -30.57
CA LYS A 984 20.47 -44.85 -31.08
C LYS A 984 20.52 -46.07 -31.98
N LEU A 985 21.17 -45.94 -33.14
CA LEU A 985 21.37 -47.03 -34.11
C LEU A 985 22.04 -48.26 -33.47
N SER A 986 23.04 -48.04 -32.62
CA SER A 986 23.74 -49.12 -31.89
C SER A 986 22.85 -49.90 -30.91
N GLY A 987 21.71 -49.32 -30.51
CA GLY A 987 20.69 -49.99 -29.69
C GLY A 987 19.64 -50.74 -30.52
N VAL A 988 19.54 -50.43 -31.82
CA VAL A 988 18.58 -51.05 -32.75
C VAL A 988 19.22 -52.22 -33.50
N THR A 989 20.47 -52.09 -33.95
CA THR A 989 21.16 -53.14 -34.70
C THR A 989 22.68 -53.07 -34.53
N THR A 990 23.33 -54.24 -34.57
CA THR A 990 24.80 -54.40 -34.68
C THR A 990 25.23 -54.83 -36.08
N GLN A 991 24.28 -55.03 -37.00
CA GLN A 991 24.54 -55.53 -38.35
C GLN A 991 24.79 -54.42 -39.38
N VAL A 992 24.46 -53.18 -39.02
CA VAL A 992 24.80 -51.97 -39.76
C VAL A 992 25.91 -51.24 -39.02
N ASN A 993 26.98 -50.89 -39.73
CA ASN A 993 28.14 -50.23 -39.16
C ASN A 993 28.46 -48.93 -39.91
N PHE A 994 28.76 -47.88 -39.15
CA PHE A 994 29.27 -46.61 -39.67
C PHE A 994 30.68 -46.37 -39.15
N SER A 995 31.56 -45.83 -39.99
CA SER A 995 32.89 -45.39 -39.59
C SER A 995 33.28 -44.08 -40.26
N GLN A 996 34.16 -43.30 -39.62
CA GLN A 996 34.75 -42.11 -40.21
C GLN A 996 36.10 -42.49 -40.84
N VAL A 997 36.26 -42.14 -42.11
CA VAL A 997 37.48 -42.35 -42.91
C VAL A 997 38.21 -41.02 -43.06
N GLY A 998 39.46 -40.95 -42.59
CA GLY A 998 40.27 -39.73 -42.57
C GLY A 998 40.66 -39.31 -41.15
N SER A 999 41.45 -38.26 -41.02
CA SER A 999 41.84 -37.72 -39.71
C SER A 999 40.73 -36.87 -39.12
N LYS A 1000 40.53 -36.96 -37.80
CA LYS A 1000 39.60 -36.09 -37.07
C LYS A 1000 40.14 -34.67 -36.87
N THR A 1001 41.45 -34.50 -36.95
CA THR A 1001 42.16 -33.24 -36.80
C THR A 1001 43.07 -32.97 -37.99
N PHE A 1002 43.18 -31.72 -38.40
CA PHE A 1002 43.93 -31.30 -39.57
C PHE A 1002 44.34 -29.82 -39.43
N ASN A 1003 45.25 -29.36 -40.30
CA ASN A 1003 45.72 -27.97 -40.30
C ASN A 1003 45.54 -27.36 -41.69
N LEU A 1004 44.74 -26.30 -41.77
CA LEU A 1004 44.43 -25.60 -43.02
C LEU A 1004 45.17 -24.25 -43.16
N SER A 1005 46.02 -23.87 -42.21
CA SER A 1005 46.66 -22.54 -42.16
C SER A 1005 47.42 -22.15 -43.43
N ALA A 1006 47.93 -23.13 -44.19
CA ALA A 1006 48.61 -22.90 -45.47
C ALA A 1006 47.70 -22.25 -46.55
N TYR A 1007 46.38 -22.31 -46.38
CA TYR A 1007 45.39 -21.77 -47.31
C TYR A 1007 44.83 -20.41 -46.87
N ASN A 1008 45.39 -19.76 -45.86
CA ASN A 1008 44.86 -18.52 -45.26
C ASN A 1008 45.16 -17.25 -46.07
N ALA A 1009 44.76 -17.25 -47.34
CA ALA A 1009 44.79 -16.09 -48.22
C ALA A 1009 43.70 -16.21 -49.28
N ALA A 1010 43.11 -15.09 -49.68
CA ALA A 1010 42.08 -15.06 -50.72
C ALA A 1010 42.56 -15.67 -52.05
N SER A 1011 43.86 -15.57 -52.36
CA SER A 1011 44.50 -16.21 -53.51
C SER A 1011 44.42 -17.75 -53.49
N SER A 1012 44.18 -18.36 -52.34
CA SER A 1012 43.96 -19.81 -52.20
C SER A 1012 42.51 -20.23 -52.49
N GLY A 1013 41.64 -19.31 -52.90
CA GLY A 1013 40.26 -19.58 -53.31
C GLY A 1013 40.14 -20.37 -54.63
N THR A 1014 40.52 -21.64 -54.63
CA THR A 1014 40.57 -22.47 -55.84
C THR A 1014 39.91 -23.84 -55.63
N VAL A 1015 39.51 -24.49 -56.72
CA VAL A 1015 39.01 -25.88 -56.71
C VAL A 1015 40.04 -26.87 -56.16
N ALA A 1016 41.33 -26.63 -56.39
CA ALA A 1016 42.40 -27.49 -55.87
C ALA A 1016 42.48 -27.42 -54.34
N THR A 1017 42.38 -26.21 -53.77
CA THR A 1017 42.29 -25.99 -52.32
C THR A 1017 41.05 -26.65 -51.75
N TYR A 1018 39.89 -26.50 -52.41
CA TYR A 1018 38.67 -27.16 -51.96
C TYR A 1018 38.81 -28.68 -51.92
N ASN A 1019 39.39 -29.29 -52.95
CA ASN A 1019 39.64 -30.73 -52.97
C ASN A 1019 40.57 -31.18 -51.82
N ALA A 1020 41.58 -30.37 -51.47
CA ALA A 1020 42.44 -30.63 -50.32
C ALA A 1020 41.66 -30.53 -49.00
N ILE A 1021 40.76 -29.56 -48.85
CA ILE A 1021 39.87 -29.42 -47.70
C ILE A 1021 38.91 -30.61 -47.61
N VAL A 1022 38.29 -31.04 -48.71
CA VAL A 1022 37.42 -32.22 -48.78
C VAL A 1022 38.18 -33.48 -48.33
N ALA A 1023 39.43 -33.64 -48.75
CA ALA A 1023 40.27 -34.74 -48.31
C ALA A 1023 40.60 -34.68 -46.81
N ALA A 1024 40.84 -33.48 -46.28
CA ALA A 1024 41.12 -33.26 -44.86
C ALA A 1024 39.89 -33.51 -43.97
N LEU A 1025 38.70 -33.10 -44.41
CA LEU A 1025 37.43 -33.32 -43.70
C LEU A 1025 37.06 -34.80 -43.62
N GLY A 1026 37.48 -35.59 -44.61
CA GLY A 1026 37.25 -37.03 -44.65
C GLY A 1026 35.85 -37.42 -45.11
N GLN A 1027 35.48 -38.66 -44.84
CA GLN A 1027 34.27 -39.31 -45.34
C GLN A 1027 33.62 -40.15 -44.25
N ILE A 1028 32.34 -40.44 -44.42
CA ILE A 1028 31.60 -41.42 -43.62
C ILE A 1028 31.40 -42.66 -44.49
N LYS A 1029 31.70 -43.82 -43.94
CA LYS A 1029 31.53 -45.12 -44.58
C LYS A 1029 30.41 -45.91 -43.90
N TYR A 1030 29.49 -46.43 -44.70
CA TYR A 1030 28.42 -47.35 -44.32
C TYR A 1030 28.75 -48.76 -44.81
N GLU A 1031 28.59 -49.75 -43.92
CA GLU A 1031 28.78 -51.16 -44.20
C GLU A 1031 27.66 -52.00 -43.56
N ASN A 1032 27.22 -53.03 -44.28
CA ASN A 1032 26.22 -53.99 -43.82
C ASN A 1032 26.82 -55.40 -43.82
N ASN A 1033 26.58 -56.16 -42.75
CA ASN A 1033 27.13 -57.50 -42.52
C ASN A 1033 26.44 -58.64 -43.31
N GLY A 1034 25.83 -58.34 -44.46
CA GLY A 1034 25.39 -59.34 -45.43
C GLY A 1034 23.90 -59.72 -45.42
N ASN A 1035 23.05 -59.02 -44.66
CA ASN A 1035 21.60 -59.21 -44.69
C ASN A 1035 20.90 -58.09 -45.47
N ASN A 1036 19.83 -58.40 -46.20
CA ASN A 1036 19.08 -57.36 -46.94
C ASN A 1036 18.41 -56.38 -45.97
N VAL A 1037 18.53 -55.07 -46.23
CA VAL A 1037 17.82 -54.01 -45.49
C VAL A 1037 16.84 -53.28 -46.39
N LYS A 1038 15.70 -52.88 -45.82
CA LYS A 1038 14.76 -51.91 -46.44
C LYS A 1038 15.29 -50.49 -46.26
N GLU A 1039 14.70 -49.52 -46.95
CA GLU A 1039 15.05 -48.12 -46.73
C GLU A 1039 14.83 -47.69 -45.27
N PHE A 1040 15.79 -46.96 -44.71
CA PHE A 1040 15.69 -46.31 -43.40
C PHE A 1040 16.51 -45.02 -43.38
N ASN A 1041 16.27 -44.15 -42.41
CA ASN A 1041 16.99 -42.91 -42.20
C ASN A 1041 17.90 -43.00 -40.97
N VAL A 1042 19.00 -42.27 -41.04
CA VAL A 1042 19.93 -42.06 -39.93
C VAL A 1042 20.16 -40.57 -39.72
N ARG A 1043 20.18 -40.14 -38.46
CA ARG A 1043 20.62 -38.80 -38.06
C ARG A 1043 22.04 -38.89 -37.53
N ILE A 1044 22.95 -38.18 -38.20
CA ILE A 1044 24.39 -38.22 -37.96
C ILE A 1044 24.81 -36.93 -37.25
N PRO A 1045 25.24 -36.98 -35.97
CA PRO A 1045 25.81 -35.84 -35.28
C PRO A 1045 27.28 -35.63 -35.68
N ILE A 1046 27.63 -34.41 -36.06
CA ILE A 1046 28.97 -34.02 -36.52
C ILE A 1046 29.45 -32.83 -35.68
N ASP A 1047 30.58 -32.99 -35.00
CA ASP A 1047 31.26 -31.92 -34.28
C ASP A 1047 32.31 -31.28 -35.19
N VAL A 1048 32.23 -29.96 -35.40
CA VAL A 1048 33.25 -29.18 -36.09
C VAL A 1048 33.99 -28.31 -35.08
N THR A 1049 35.31 -28.43 -35.04
CA THR A 1049 36.17 -27.63 -34.16
C THR A 1049 36.88 -26.53 -34.94
N TYR A 1050 36.80 -25.31 -34.42
CA TYR A 1050 37.38 -24.10 -34.97
C TYR A 1050 37.99 -23.21 -33.87
N ASP A 1051 38.51 -22.03 -34.21
CA ASP A 1051 39.16 -21.08 -33.29
C ASP A 1051 38.40 -20.86 -31.98
N TRP A 1052 37.08 -20.64 -32.10
CA TRP A 1052 36.21 -20.28 -30.97
C TRP A 1052 35.45 -21.44 -30.37
N GLY A 1053 35.84 -22.70 -30.64
CA GLY A 1053 35.33 -23.87 -29.93
C GLY A 1053 34.83 -24.97 -30.87
N THR A 1054 33.84 -25.73 -30.40
CA THR A 1054 33.25 -26.83 -31.16
C THR A 1054 31.76 -26.58 -31.33
N ILE A 1055 31.28 -26.69 -32.57
CA ILE A 1055 29.86 -26.61 -32.93
C ILE A 1055 29.37 -27.99 -33.36
N ARG A 1056 28.12 -28.33 -33.03
CA ARG A 1056 27.50 -29.61 -33.37
C ARG A 1056 26.38 -29.40 -34.38
N SER A 1057 26.38 -30.23 -35.41
CA SER A 1057 25.36 -30.26 -36.46
C SER A 1057 24.77 -31.66 -36.58
N TYR A 1058 23.48 -31.76 -36.86
CA TYR A 1058 22.77 -33.03 -37.02
C TYR A 1058 22.29 -33.15 -38.46
N VAL A 1059 22.80 -34.15 -39.18
CA VAL A 1059 22.51 -34.34 -40.62
C VAL A 1059 21.70 -35.61 -40.82
N ASP A 1060 20.54 -35.50 -41.45
CA ASP A 1060 19.70 -36.66 -41.77
C ASP A 1060 20.07 -37.21 -43.14
N CYS A 1061 20.45 -38.48 -43.20
CA CYS A 1061 20.80 -39.21 -44.41
C CYS A 1061 19.91 -40.43 -44.58
N LYS A 1062 19.64 -40.81 -45.83
CA LYS A 1062 18.89 -42.03 -46.17
C LYS A 1062 19.83 -43.18 -46.50
N VAL A 1063 19.54 -44.38 -46.02
CA VAL A 1063 20.13 -45.62 -46.53
C VAL A 1063 19.12 -46.26 -47.48
N ILE A 1064 19.47 -46.37 -48.76
CA ILE A 1064 18.59 -46.95 -49.80
C ILE A 1064 18.71 -48.48 -49.86
N ASN A 1065 17.75 -49.15 -50.49
CA ASN A 1065 17.63 -50.60 -50.57
C ASN A 1065 18.89 -51.31 -51.12
N THR A 1066 19.05 -52.57 -50.73
CA THR A 1066 20.13 -53.46 -51.17
C THR A 1066 20.25 -53.50 -52.70
N MET A 1067 21.46 -53.27 -53.23
CA MET A 1067 21.74 -53.39 -54.66
C MET A 1067 21.29 -54.76 -55.21
N GLY A 1068 20.37 -54.75 -56.19
CA GLY A 1068 19.88 -55.95 -56.85
C GLY A 1068 18.50 -56.46 -56.39
N ASN A 1069 17.79 -55.72 -55.52
CA ASN A 1069 16.39 -55.96 -55.15
C ASN A 1069 15.46 -54.83 -55.56
#